data_AF-Q7REU3-F1
#
_entry.id   AF-Q7REU3-F1
#
_cell.length_a   1.000
_cell.length_b   1.000
_cell.length_c   1.000
_cell.angle_alpha   90.00
_cell.angle_beta   90.00
_cell.angle_gamma   90.00
#
_symmetry.space_group_name_H-M   'P 1'
#
loop_
_entity.id
_entity.type
_entity.pdbx_description
1 polymer ?
#
loop_
_entity_poly.entity_id
_entity_poly.type
_entity_poly.pdbx_seq_one_letter_code
_entity_poly.pdbx_strand_id
1 'polypeptide(L)'
;MNSINISNFPGGEGNLCGRFKNILPRFFKTLSYKNLSPYKNLEEFNEPNICYKQIDNFKQCLYKNNGKEQVTKSDEKRKTYKNKSKLLFINSSNSPHFNLKKNWNKNQGLNYLFNRKLMYTQENYKNNVYLKIFNSEKKNYSIHSLGDNSTNDDNTISNKNINNCYENYNGNNLDKYFDKINKYINVDMYKNKYGEEIYNEIVNLYVKRDIPKNYEQKYFFKNVKKSIIFDIDKYNDEEFEKKIQEEFTNNGVLINTINKKYYNKKNIKRMITILNYLPLLKIINTPMDLKNLKKKYLPLLSHELKIFHFFLVNITAGHFSPSLSLLELQLSLLYIFNPPLDEIIYDIGHQTYIHKILTGRKLLFLSLRQKNGISGFLNIFESSYDKFGAGHSSTALSAIQGIYEGDWQLLCSNKKENDILKIENNCDRSYSPNKFYISIIGDGGLTGGMALEALNYISFLNSKVLIIYNDNRQVSLPTNGKCISGNKPIGAISDHLYDFVKKNGQIIGNENLNKVNHYNSKENNINESDKKENNINESDKKENNINESGKKENIFTNLNYNYIGPIDGNNIEQVIKILEDIKNKGIQKSTILHILTNKSSDFINSKSPINIMHSIKKNEIFKFNIEELDSCHDENNNEQSKKEDNEKKDTILNDNEIFSNETYINVYTKEMLKYLEKNKNIIFISPAMLGGSGLLDISQKYPKNVYDVGISEQHAVTFSASMSLNKNLNVHLHIYSTFMQRAYDQIIHDLNLQKIPLNIIINRSGLVGEDGATHQGIYDLSYLGVLNNSTIISPSNDISLKKALKYCSINRKEGSIYIRLPKVNTLSNSYMENYLNINIMKDLEEIEKIGDPEYARNNYFGKSQIIQMSREKKGKKLVCIFNMGSMLYNIVNAIKEIEKDEKFSENFSFSIIDMIFLNPMDKNIIDYVINKNKHNYLITYEDNTLGGFYTHFNNYLIEKNYILKNKLYVKNIYFPNHPIEHATYKEQQEFVKMDQHNLIYRIKNYLTNNF
;
A
#
# COMPACT_ATOMS: atom_id res chain seq x y z
N MET A 1 -39.40 -14.18 -38.03
CA MET A 1 -40.86 -14.43 -38.14
C MET A 1 -41.23 -15.52 -37.14
N ASN A 2 -42.45 -15.42 -36.59
CA ASN A 2 -43.20 -16.43 -35.84
C ASN A 2 -42.63 -16.90 -34.48
N SER A 3 -42.82 -16.02 -33.50
CA SER A 3 -43.44 -16.30 -32.19
C SER A 3 -43.86 -17.74 -31.85
N ILE A 4 -43.45 -18.20 -30.66
CA ILE A 4 -44.35 -18.88 -29.71
C ILE A 4 -44.09 -18.28 -28.31
N ASN A 5 -45.13 -17.73 -27.70
CA ASN A 5 -45.21 -17.42 -26.27
C ASN A 5 -45.94 -18.59 -25.60
N ILE A 6 -45.37 -19.20 -24.56
CA ILE A 6 -46.13 -19.96 -23.56
C ILE A 6 -45.67 -19.52 -22.18
N SER A 7 -46.62 -19.01 -21.41
CA SER A 7 -46.48 -18.55 -20.04
C SER A 7 -46.84 -19.64 -19.04
N ASN A 8 -46.36 -19.45 -17.80
CA ASN A 8 -46.92 -19.96 -16.54
C ASN A 8 -47.23 -21.46 -16.41
N PHE A 9 -46.39 -22.15 -15.63
CA PHE A 9 -46.86 -23.22 -14.72
C PHE A 9 -46.22 -23.02 -13.33
N PRO A 10 -47.02 -23.00 -12.24
CA PRO A 10 -46.52 -22.93 -10.88
C PRO A 10 -46.41 -24.32 -10.23
N GLY A 11 -45.41 -24.50 -9.36
CA GLY A 11 -45.43 -25.36 -8.17
C GLY A 11 -45.56 -26.89 -8.32
N GLY A 12 -44.98 -27.62 -7.35
CA GLY A 12 -45.49 -28.94 -6.95
C GLY A 12 -44.70 -30.16 -7.45
N GLU A 13 -43.82 -30.62 -6.55
CA GLU A 13 -43.25 -31.96 -6.38
C GLU A 13 -43.94 -33.16 -7.07
N GLY A 14 -43.15 -34.10 -7.62
CA GLY A 14 -43.67 -35.40 -8.07
C GLY A 14 -42.66 -36.28 -8.82
N ASN A 15 -42.07 -37.25 -8.14
CA ASN A 15 -41.14 -38.26 -8.69
C ASN A 15 -41.56 -38.87 -10.04
N LEU A 16 -40.60 -39.03 -10.97
CA LEU A 16 -40.58 -40.16 -11.91
C LEU A 16 -39.18 -40.41 -12.49
N CYS A 17 -38.45 -41.34 -11.86
CA CYS A 17 -37.23 -41.91 -12.41
C CYS A 17 -37.59 -43.18 -13.20
N GLY A 18 -37.44 -43.18 -14.53
CA GLY A 18 -37.60 -44.40 -15.33
C GLY A 18 -37.91 -44.16 -16.81
N ARG A 19 -37.16 -44.83 -17.69
CA ARG A 19 -37.11 -44.67 -19.17
C ARG A 19 -36.44 -43.33 -19.57
N PHE A 20 -35.36 -43.28 -20.35
CA PHE A 20 -34.90 -44.21 -21.38
C PHE A 20 -33.42 -44.64 -21.22
N LYS A 21 -33.18 -45.95 -21.17
CA LYS A 21 -31.97 -46.57 -21.74
C LYS A 21 -32.41 -47.28 -23.02
N ASN A 22 -31.86 -46.90 -24.17
CA ASN A 22 -31.42 -47.80 -25.25
C ASN A 22 -30.98 -47.00 -26.50
N ILE A 23 -30.07 -47.62 -27.26
CA ILE A 23 -29.42 -47.20 -28.53
C ILE A 23 -28.00 -46.59 -28.37
N LEU A 24 -27.03 -47.49 -28.20
CA LEU A 24 -25.72 -47.43 -28.87
C LEU A 24 -25.84 -48.08 -30.28
N PRO A 25 -24.81 -48.07 -31.15
CA PRO A 25 -23.81 -47.03 -31.45
C PRO A 25 -23.64 -46.82 -32.98
N ARG A 26 -22.98 -45.74 -33.44
CA ARG A 26 -22.41 -45.67 -34.81
C ARG A 26 -21.30 -44.61 -34.94
N PHE A 27 -20.36 -44.87 -35.85
CA PHE A 27 -19.21 -44.03 -36.26
C PHE A 27 -18.03 -43.82 -35.28
N PHE A 28 -17.17 -44.85 -35.16
CA PHE A 28 -15.71 -44.66 -35.00
C PHE A 28 -14.90 -45.73 -35.78
N LYS A 29 -14.61 -45.40 -37.04
CA LYS A 29 -13.70 -46.01 -38.04
C LYS A 29 -13.88 -45.06 -39.25
N THR A 30 -12.90 -44.46 -39.91
CA THR A 30 -11.49 -44.74 -40.22
C THR A 30 -10.75 -43.39 -40.39
N LEU A 31 -9.43 -43.24 -40.18
CA LEU A 31 -8.36 -43.55 -41.15
C LEU A 31 -6.98 -43.39 -40.48
N SER A 32 -5.96 -44.05 -41.02
CA SER A 32 -4.57 -44.09 -40.51
C SER A 32 -3.57 -43.62 -41.58
N TYR A 33 -2.45 -43.00 -41.21
CA TYR A 33 -1.25 -42.91 -42.09
C TYR A 33 0.10 -42.87 -41.36
N LYS A 34 1.15 -43.29 -42.09
CA LYS A 34 2.57 -43.44 -41.75
C LYS A 34 3.45 -42.84 -42.87
N ASN A 35 4.75 -42.55 -42.71
CA ASN A 35 5.58 -42.58 -41.49
C ASN A 35 5.69 -41.16 -40.90
N LEU A 36 6.77 -40.36 -40.89
CA LEU A 36 8.21 -40.46 -41.25
C LEU A 36 9.06 -39.83 -40.13
N SER A 37 10.28 -40.32 -39.99
CA SER A 37 11.41 -39.85 -39.17
C SER A 37 12.66 -40.04 -40.07
N PRO A 38 13.77 -39.28 -39.99
CA PRO A 38 14.34 -38.71 -38.74
C PRO A 38 15.13 -37.38 -38.80
N TYR A 39 15.61 -36.98 -37.62
CA TYR A 39 16.84 -36.23 -37.31
C TYR A 39 16.97 -34.69 -37.42
N LYS A 40 17.35 -34.14 -36.24
CA LYS A 40 18.41 -33.16 -35.93
C LYS A 40 18.16 -31.65 -36.02
N ASN A 41 18.83 -30.99 -35.06
CA ASN A 41 19.12 -29.57 -34.90
C ASN A 41 17.95 -28.63 -34.56
N LEU A 42 17.76 -28.42 -33.25
CA LEU A 42 17.36 -27.15 -32.65
C LEU A 42 18.05 -27.04 -31.28
N GLU A 43 19.33 -26.67 -31.30
CA GLU A 43 19.94 -25.95 -30.18
C GLU A 43 19.57 -24.45 -30.30
N GLU A 44 19.75 -23.72 -29.20
CA GLU A 44 19.65 -22.26 -29.09
C GLU A 44 18.28 -21.61 -29.36
N PHE A 45 17.50 -21.43 -28.28
CA PHE A 45 16.90 -20.13 -28.01
C PHE A 45 17.18 -19.72 -26.57
N ASN A 46 17.99 -18.65 -26.41
CA ASN A 46 18.36 -18.09 -25.12
C ASN A 46 17.22 -17.24 -24.54
N GLU A 47 16.57 -17.73 -23.47
CA GLU A 47 15.91 -16.85 -22.51
C GLU A 47 16.93 -16.37 -21.47
N PRO A 48 17.02 -15.06 -21.17
CA PRO A 48 17.86 -14.57 -20.08
C PRO A 48 17.25 -14.92 -18.71
N ASN A 49 17.58 -16.11 -18.22
CA ASN A 49 17.40 -16.51 -16.83
C ASN A 49 18.23 -15.60 -15.91
N ILE A 50 17.57 -14.80 -15.06
CA ILE A 50 18.20 -14.20 -13.88
C ILE A 50 17.37 -14.54 -12.65
N CYS A 51 18.06 -15.10 -11.64
CA CYS A 51 17.59 -15.43 -10.28
C CYS A 51 16.74 -16.70 -10.07
N TYR A 52 17.30 -17.86 -10.43
CA TYR A 52 17.33 -19.03 -9.53
C TYR A 52 18.77 -19.49 -9.26
N LYS A 53 19.56 -18.66 -8.57
CA LYS A 53 20.90 -19.04 -8.08
C LYS A 53 20.85 -19.39 -6.58
N GLN A 54 20.33 -20.58 -6.24
CA GLN A 54 20.64 -21.23 -4.93
C GLN A 54 20.28 -22.74 -4.81
N ILE A 55 20.38 -23.53 -5.89
CA ILE A 55 20.39 -25.02 -5.77
C ILE A 55 21.46 -25.64 -6.68
N ASP A 56 22.74 -25.34 -6.44
CA ASP A 56 23.85 -26.08 -7.08
C ASP A 56 25.03 -26.46 -6.17
N ASN A 57 25.12 -25.92 -4.94
CA ASN A 57 26.16 -26.31 -3.97
C ASN A 57 25.86 -27.60 -3.17
N PHE A 58 24.93 -28.45 -3.62
CA PHE A 58 24.56 -29.70 -2.94
C PHE A 58 24.79 -30.99 -3.77
N LYS A 59 25.44 -30.89 -4.94
CA LYS A 59 25.73 -32.04 -5.81
C LYS A 59 27.20 -32.50 -5.87
N GLN A 60 28.11 -31.91 -5.08
CA GLN A 60 29.53 -32.28 -5.05
C GLN A 60 30.05 -32.79 -3.69
N CYS A 61 29.22 -33.46 -2.88
CA CYS A 61 29.66 -34.10 -1.61
C CYS A 61 29.21 -35.55 -1.39
N LEU A 62 28.76 -36.28 -2.43
CA LEU A 62 28.27 -37.67 -2.29
C LEU A 62 28.83 -38.67 -3.32
N TYR A 63 30.05 -38.43 -3.84
CA TYR A 63 30.82 -39.43 -4.58
C TYR A 63 32.27 -39.49 -4.10
N LYS A 64 32.48 -40.15 -2.95
CA LYS A 64 33.75 -40.81 -2.56
C LYS A 64 33.53 -41.66 -1.29
N ASN A 65 33.12 -42.91 -1.47
CA ASN A 65 33.81 -44.07 -0.89
C ASN A 65 33.22 -45.38 -1.42
N ASN A 66 34.10 -46.32 -1.72
CA ASN A 66 33.77 -47.63 -2.29
C ASN A 66 33.22 -48.58 -1.23
N GLY A 67 32.32 -49.49 -1.64
CA GLY A 67 31.84 -50.58 -0.79
C GLY A 67 30.98 -51.55 -1.61
N LYS A 68 31.56 -52.72 -1.96
CA LYS A 68 30.89 -53.90 -2.53
C LYS A 68 29.66 -54.30 -1.66
N GLU A 69 28.63 -55.03 -2.11
CA GLU A 69 28.62 -56.22 -2.98
C GLU A 69 27.18 -56.71 -3.33
N GLN A 70 27.06 -57.71 -4.22
CA GLN A 70 25.95 -58.68 -4.43
C GLN A 70 24.56 -58.27 -5.00
N VAL A 71 24.48 -58.34 -6.34
CA VAL A 71 23.53 -59.10 -7.17
C VAL A 71 22.38 -59.89 -6.49
N THR A 72 21.13 -59.70 -6.95
CA THR A 72 20.25 -60.80 -7.47
C THR A 72 19.02 -60.25 -8.24
N LYS A 73 18.43 -61.10 -9.10
CA LYS A 73 17.29 -60.80 -10.00
C LYS A 73 15.97 -61.33 -9.41
N SER A 74 14.83 -60.70 -9.75
CA SER A 74 13.62 -61.38 -10.27
C SER A 74 12.44 -60.43 -10.56
N ASP A 75 12.12 -60.30 -11.85
CA ASP A 75 10.81 -60.40 -12.53
C ASP A 75 9.46 -59.85 -11.99
N GLU A 76 8.70 -59.31 -12.96
CA GLU A 76 7.22 -59.30 -13.11
C GLU A 76 6.32 -58.69 -11.99
N LYS A 77 5.35 -57.79 -12.25
CA LYS A 77 4.32 -57.85 -13.32
C LYS A 77 3.55 -56.52 -13.43
N ARG A 78 2.95 -56.25 -14.61
CA ARG A 78 2.04 -55.11 -14.86
C ARG A 78 0.68 -55.33 -14.18
N LYS A 79 0.05 -54.24 -13.69
CA LYS A 79 -1.40 -54.00 -13.93
C LYS A 79 -1.79 -52.52 -13.80
N THR A 80 -2.52 -52.06 -14.81
CA THR A 80 -3.05 -50.69 -14.97
C THR A 80 -4.44 -50.54 -14.36
N TYR A 81 -4.76 -49.37 -13.81
CA TYR A 81 -6.13 -48.84 -13.84
C TYR A 81 -6.14 -47.35 -14.20
N LYS A 82 -7.21 -46.92 -14.89
CA LYS A 82 -7.35 -45.61 -15.54
C LYS A 82 -8.73 -45.02 -15.20
N ASN A 83 -8.80 -43.69 -15.16
CA ASN A 83 -9.99 -42.82 -15.37
C ASN A 83 -10.98 -42.49 -14.22
N LYS A 84 -10.95 -41.18 -13.89
CA LYS A 84 -12.06 -40.19 -14.03
C LYS A 84 -13.20 -40.07 -12.98
N SER A 85 -13.04 -39.04 -12.14
CA SER A 85 -13.79 -37.75 -12.15
C SER A 85 -15.11 -37.53 -11.38
N LYS A 86 -15.19 -36.29 -10.84
CA LYS A 86 -16.36 -35.43 -10.45
C LYS A 86 -16.92 -35.47 -9.01
N LEU A 87 -16.63 -34.38 -8.28
CA LEU A 87 -17.55 -33.40 -7.66
C LEU A 87 -18.69 -33.86 -6.72
N LEU A 88 -18.64 -33.44 -5.44
CA LEU A 88 -19.57 -32.45 -4.82
C LEU A 88 -19.30 -32.23 -3.30
N PHE A 89 -19.76 -31.09 -2.76
CA PHE A 89 -19.79 -30.73 -1.33
C PHE A 89 -21.08 -31.22 -0.64
N ILE A 90 -21.07 -31.41 0.69
CA ILE A 90 -22.14 -31.01 1.66
C ILE A 90 -21.70 -31.31 3.13
N ASN A 91 -22.21 -30.51 4.08
CA ASN A 91 -22.02 -30.66 5.54
C ASN A 91 -22.84 -31.82 6.15
N SER A 92 -22.40 -32.41 7.28
CA SER A 92 -23.11 -32.36 8.59
C SER A 92 -22.66 -33.41 9.65
N SER A 93 -22.60 -32.93 10.90
CA SER A 93 -22.73 -33.55 12.23
C SER A 93 -22.79 -35.09 12.51
N ASN A 94 -22.20 -35.44 13.68
CA ASN A 94 -22.48 -36.55 14.62
C ASN A 94 -21.63 -37.86 14.58
N SER A 95 -20.70 -37.95 15.57
CA SER A 95 -20.42 -39.02 16.58
C SER A 95 -20.82 -40.49 16.31
N PRO A 96 -20.08 -41.55 16.77
CA PRO A 96 -19.10 -41.57 17.89
C PRO A 96 -17.78 -42.35 17.66
N HIS A 97 -16.94 -42.35 18.71
CA HIS A 97 -15.72 -43.14 18.97
C HIS A 97 -15.29 -44.23 17.96
N PHE A 98 -14.07 -44.09 17.41
CA PHE A 98 -13.21 -45.25 17.12
C PHE A 98 -11.75 -44.97 17.46
N ASN A 99 -11.14 -45.90 18.20
CA ASN A 99 -9.80 -45.77 18.77
C ASN A 99 -8.81 -46.55 17.90
N LEU A 100 -8.00 -45.85 17.08
CA LEU A 100 -6.96 -46.49 16.26
C LEU A 100 -5.59 -45.79 16.39
N LYS A 101 -4.68 -46.48 17.10
CA LYS A 101 -3.25 -46.12 17.14
C LYS A 101 -2.53 -46.58 15.87
N LYS A 102 -1.57 -45.74 15.47
CA LYS A 102 -0.41 -45.98 14.58
C LYS A 102 -0.61 -45.98 13.05
N ASN A 103 0.38 -45.32 12.44
CA ASN A 103 0.89 -45.45 11.08
C ASN A 103 -0.01 -44.99 9.92
N TRP A 104 0.19 -43.74 9.49
CA TRP A 104 0.08 -43.36 8.07
C TRP A 104 1.25 -42.47 7.62
N ASN A 105 1.64 -42.65 6.36
CA ASN A 105 2.87 -42.10 5.78
C ASN A 105 2.79 -40.60 5.52
N LYS A 106 3.80 -39.86 5.98
CA LYS A 106 4.12 -38.54 5.42
C LYS A 106 4.81 -38.73 4.07
N ASN A 107 4.17 -38.29 2.98
CA ASN A 107 4.84 -37.63 1.85
C ASN A 107 3.85 -37.21 0.76
N GLN A 108 3.24 -36.04 0.94
CA GLN A 108 2.88 -35.05 -0.10
C GLN A 108 2.26 -33.83 0.59
N GLY A 109 2.87 -32.64 0.47
CA GLY A 109 2.43 -31.42 1.18
C GLY A 109 3.50 -30.68 2.00
N LEU A 110 4.80 -30.86 1.72
CA LEU A 110 5.90 -30.31 2.53
C LEU A 110 6.71 -29.16 1.90
N ASN A 111 6.27 -28.57 0.77
CA ASN A 111 7.00 -27.46 0.12
C ASN A 111 6.45 -26.05 0.39
N TYR A 112 5.48 -25.87 1.29
CA TYR A 112 4.99 -24.53 1.71
C TYR A 112 5.17 -24.24 3.21
N LEU A 113 5.64 -25.21 4.00
CA LEU A 113 5.88 -25.10 5.44
C LEU A 113 7.35 -24.91 5.83
N PHE A 114 8.29 -25.07 4.90
CA PHE A 114 9.72 -25.09 5.22
C PHE A 114 10.31 -23.70 5.57
N ASN A 115 9.84 -22.63 4.93
CA ASN A 115 10.30 -21.27 5.25
C ASN A 115 9.78 -20.75 6.61
N ARG A 116 8.68 -21.30 7.14
CA ARG A 116 8.14 -20.90 8.45
C ARG A 116 8.78 -21.64 9.62
N LYS A 117 9.41 -22.79 9.38
CA LYS A 117 10.00 -23.63 10.44
C LYS A 117 11.45 -23.28 10.78
N LEU A 118 12.20 -22.72 9.84
CA LEU A 118 13.59 -22.28 10.05
C LEU A 118 13.72 -21.12 11.06
N MET A 119 12.70 -20.27 11.19
CA MET A 119 12.67 -19.20 12.20
C MET A 119 12.49 -19.74 13.63
N TYR A 120 11.56 -20.68 13.85
CA TYR A 120 11.28 -21.23 15.19
C TYR A 120 12.36 -22.19 15.72
N THR A 121 13.25 -22.72 14.87
CA THR A 121 14.35 -23.58 15.33
C THR A 121 15.62 -22.83 15.76
N GLN A 122 15.74 -21.52 15.50
CA GLN A 122 16.89 -20.74 15.99
C GLN A 122 16.73 -20.20 17.42
N GLU A 123 15.51 -20.09 17.94
CA GLU A 123 15.29 -19.58 19.31
C GLU A 123 15.74 -20.59 20.40
N ASN A 124 15.54 -21.89 20.17
CA ASN A 124 15.93 -22.93 21.13
C ASN A 124 17.45 -23.22 21.22
N TYR A 125 18.28 -22.60 20.36
CA TYR A 125 19.74 -22.70 20.46
C TYR A 125 20.42 -21.45 21.05
N LYS A 126 19.68 -20.36 21.33
CA LYS A 126 20.24 -19.15 21.97
C LYS A 126 20.00 -19.07 23.49
N ASN A 127 19.02 -19.78 24.03
CA ASN A 127 18.64 -19.69 25.45
C ASN A 127 19.50 -20.51 26.43
N ASN A 128 20.42 -21.38 25.95
CA ASN A 128 21.28 -22.20 26.82
C ASN A 128 22.71 -21.65 27.04
N VAL A 129 23.07 -20.49 26.48
CA VAL A 129 24.42 -19.90 26.61
C VAL A 129 24.50 -18.80 27.67
N TYR A 130 23.37 -18.20 28.07
CA TYR A 130 23.34 -17.00 28.92
C TYR A 130 23.22 -17.24 30.45
N LEU A 131 23.39 -18.48 30.93
CA LEU A 131 23.20 -18.83 32.35
C LEU A 131 24.34 -19.63 33.01
N LYS A 132 25.56 -19.63 32.44
CA LYS A 132 26.69 -20.43 32.97
C LYS A 132 28.07 -19.76 33.03
N ILE A 133 28.17 -18.44 32.89
CA ILE A 133 29.45 -17.70 33.06
C ILE A 133 29.26 -16.57 34.08
N PHE A 134 29.09 -16.96 35.34
CA PHE A 134 29.30 -16.10 36.52
C PHE A 134 29.49 -17.00 37.75
N ASN A 135 30.69 -17.59 37.88
CA ASN A 135 31.32 -18.03 39.14
C ASN A 135 32.70 -18.65 38.84
N SER A 136 33.63 -18.50 39.78
CA SER A 136 35.08 -18.80 39.65
C SER A 136 35.82 -17.83 38.68
N GLU A 137 36.99 -17.27 38.98
CA GLU A 137 37.93 -17.52 40.09
C GLU A 137 38.45 -16.22 40.75
N LYS A 138 38.73 -16.29 42.06
CA LYS A 138 39.69 -15.42 42.74
C LYS A 138 41.03 -16.14 42.81
N LYS A 139 42.14 -15.51 42.39
CA LYS A 139 43.39 -15.42 43.17
C LYS A 139 44.48 -14.60 42.46
N ASN A 140 45.08 -13.71 43.25
CA ASN A 140 46.46 -13.22 43.31
C ASN A 140 47.39 -13.46 42.09
N TYR A 141 48.10 -12.41 41.67
CA TYR A 141 49.55 -12.32 41.93
C TYR A 141 50.00 -10.87 42.11
N SER A 142 51.21 -10.68 42.63
CA SER A 142 51.64 -9.52 43.42
C SER A 142 52.58 -8.55 42.71
N ILE A 143 52.51 -7.31 43.19
CA ILE A 143 53.49 -6.22 43.16
C ILE A 143 54.95 -6.66 42.88
N HIS A 144 55.63 -5.93 42.00
CA HIS A 144 57.03 -5.56 42.23
C HIS A 144 57.28 -4.10 41.82
N SER A 145 57.87 -3.34 42.75
CA SER A 145 58.31 -1.96 42.60
C SER A 145 59.79 -1.90 42.23
N LEU A 146 60.16 -0.93 41.39
CA LEU A 146 61.48 -0.30 41.34
C LEU A 146 61.26 1.20 41.11
N GLY A 147 62.07 2.04 41.75
CA GLY A 147 61.80 3.47 41.82
C GLY A 147 63.02 4.36 41.61
N ASP A 148 62.75 5.65 41.84
CA ASP A 148 63.64 6.75 42.18
C ASP A 148 64.59 7.39 41.14
N ASN A 149 64.40 8.73 41.08
CA ASN A 149 65.38 9.81 40.94
C ASN A 149 65.56 10.57 39.60
N SER A 150 65.13 11.83 39.71
CA SER A 150 65.86 13.08 39.38
C SER A 150 65.90 13.65 37.95
N THR A 151 65.40 14.89 37.90
CA THR A 151 65.91 16.09 37.20
C THR A 151 65.79 16.26 35.68
N ASN A 152 65.13 17.38 35.36
CA ASN A 152 65.38 18.36 34.30
C ASN A 152 65.03 18.05 32.83
N ASP A 153 64.12 18.92 32.36
CA ASP A 153 64.12 19.70 31.13
C ASP A 153 63.97 19.01 29.76
N ASP A 154 62.96 19.52 29.04
CA ASP A 154 62.74 19.56 27.60
C ASP A 154 63.05 18.30 26.76
N ASN A 155 61.98 17.68 26.26
CA ASN A 155 61.72 17.73 24.81
C ASN A 155 60.27 17.38 24.45
N THR A 156 59.71 18.14 23.50
CA THR A 156 58.35 18.01 22.98
C THR A 156 58.20 16.84 22.00
N ILE A 157 57.31 15.87 22.30
CA ILE A 157 56.67 15.02 21.27
C ILE A 157 55.17 14.96 21.53
N SER A 158 54.37 15.16 20.48
CA SER A 158 52.94 15.48 20.60
C SER A 158 52.02 14.28 20.32
N ASN A 159 51.09 14.00 21.24
CA ASN A 159 49.99 13.07 21.02
C ASN A 159 48.78 13.76 20.34
N LYS A 160 48.90 14.01 19.03
CA LYS A 160 47.75 14.28 18.16
C LYS A 160 47.29 12.97 17.52
N ASN A 161 46.07 12.50 17.80
CA ASN A 161 45.25 11.67 16.87
C ASN A 161 43.83 11.26 17.39
N ILE A 162 43.13 12.11 18.16
CA ILE A 162 41.71 11.86 18.52
C ILE A 162 40.76 13.05 18.20
N ASN A 163 41.27 14.26 17.90
CA ASN A 163 40.44 15.47 17.81
C ASN A 163 39.98 15.89 16.38
N ASN A 164 40.42 15.24 15.31
CA ASN A 164 40.30 15.80 13.94
C ASN A 164 38.93 15.64 13.22
N CYS A 165 37.85 15.23 13.89
CA CYS A 165 36.53 15.05 13.25
C CYS A 165 35.51 16.17 13.51
N TYR A 166 35.85 17.21 14.27
CA TYR A 166 34.87 18.22 14.73
C TYR A 166 35.21 19.69 14.41
N GLU A 167 36.41 20.02 13.90
CA GLU A 167 36.85 21.44 13.81
C GLU A 167 36.99 22.00 12.38
N ASN A 168 36.69 21.24 11.31
CA ASN A 168 36.71 21.71 9.92
C ASN A 168 35.32 21.60 9.23
N TYR A 169 34.29 22.21 9.80
CA TYR A 169 33.03 22.47 9.11
C TYR A 169 32.96 23.94 8.67
N ASN A 170 33.57 24.24 7.52
CA ASN A 170 33.22 25.46 6.78
C ASN A 170 31.73 25.36 6.38
N GLY A 171 30.97 26.43 6.61
CA GLY A 171 29.50 26.41 6.57
C GLY A 171 28.92 25.89 5.26
N ASN A 172 28.38 24.67 5.30
CA ASN A 172 27.63 24.10 4.18
C ASN A 172 26.30 24.86 4.00
N ASN A 173 25.78 24.86 2.76
CA ASN A 173 24.46 25.44 2.41
C ASN A 173 23.30 24.91 3.30
N LEU A 174 23.51 23.77 4.00
CA LEU A 174 22.60 23.15 4.95
C LEU A 174 22.16 24.03 6.12
N ASP A 175 23.03 24.87 6.71
CA ASP A 175 22.67 25.68 7.89
C ASP A 175 21.41 26.51 7.63
N LYS A 176 21.39 27.18 6.47
CA LYS A 176 20.26 27.97 5.97
C LYS A 176 18.97 27.16 5.81
N TYR A 177 19.05 25.89 5.40
CA TYR A 177 17.89 25.02 5.24
C TYR A 177 17.36 24.52 6.59
N PHE A 178 18.25 24.08 7.49
CA PHE A 178 17.85 23.66 8.83
C PHE A 178 17.30 24.83 9.65
N ASP A 179 17.86 26.04 9.52
CA ASP A 179 17.32 27.26 10.13
C ASP A 179 15.96 27.66 9.53
N LYS A 180 15.74 27.43 8.23
CA LYS A 180 14.42 27.61 7.60
C LYS A 180 13.41 26.60 8.15
N ILE A 181 13.80 25.35 8.37
CA ILE A 181 12.95 24.32 8.99
C ILE A 181 12.63 24.68 10.44
N ASN A 182 13.63 25.09 11.22
CA ASN A 182 13.45 25.56 12.60
C ASN A 182 12.50 26.76 12.67
N LYS A 183 12.54 27.68 11.70
CA LYS A 183 11.56 28.79 11.58
C LYS A 183 10.12 28.34 11.29
N TYR A 184 9.87 27.09 10.93
CA TYR A 184 8.52 26.50 10.87
C TYR A 184 8.14 25.73 12.14
N ILE A 185 9.11 25.37 12.98
CA ILE A 185 8.89 24.66 14.25
C ILE A 185 8.72 25.69 15.37
N ASN A 186 7.64 25.58 16.16
CA ASN A 186 7.40 26.43 17.32
C ASN A 186 8.22 25.93 18.51
N VAL A 187 9.48 26.38 18.61
CA VAL A 187 10.42 25.98 19.68
C VAL A 187 9.93 26.44 21.06
N ASP A 188 9.29 27.61 21.15
CA ASP A 188 8.79 28.17 22.41
C ASP A 188 7.73 27.27 23.08
N MET A 189 7.00 26.46 22.30
CA MET A 189 6.06 25.49 22.87
C MET A 189 6.73 24.39 23.68
N TYR A 190 8.01 24.07 23.44
CA TYR A 190 8.73 23.12 24.29
C TYR A 190 8.96 23.70 25.68
N LYS A 191 9.12 25.03 25.82
CA LYS A 191 9.22 25.70 27.13
C LYS A 191 7.93 25.52 27.93
N ASN A 192 6.78 25.74 27.29
CA ASN A 192 5.48 25.64 27.94
C ASN A 192 5.06 24.18 28.21
N LYS A 193 5.45 23.22 27.36
CA LYS A 193 5.03 21.81 27.47
C LYS A 193 5.98 20.92 28.26
N TYR A 194 7.28 21.25 28.31
CA TYR A 194 8.33 20.43 28.93
C TYR A 194 9.31 21.22 29.84
N GLY A 195 9.08 22.51 30.07
CA GLY A 195 9.86 23.33 30.99
C GLY A 195 11.15 23.94 30.40
N GLU A 196 11.83 24.77 31.19
CA GLU A 196 13.00 25.54 30.73
C GLU A 196 14.23 24.67 30.41
N GLU A 197 14.47 23.57 31.16
CA GLU A 197 15.63 22.69 30.91
C GLU A 197 15.59 22.14 29.47
N ILE A 198 14.47 21.52 29.09
CA ILE A 198 14.27 20.91 27.78
C ILE A 198 14.31 21.94 26.65
N TYR A 199 13.71 23.12 26.86
CA TYR A 199 13.79 24.23 25.92
C TYR A 199 15.22 24.71 25.70
N ASN A 200 15.99 24.92 26.77
CA ASN A 200 17.38 25.39 26.70
C ASN A 200 18.28 24.38 25.98
N GLU A 201 18.09 23.08 26.21
CA GLU A 201 18.80 22.03 25.47
C GLU A 201 18.48 22.05 23.96
N ILE A 202 17.21 22.21 23.59
CA ILE A 202 16.80 22.34 22.18
C ILE A 202 17.41 23.58 21.53
N VAL A 203 17.42 24.72 22.22
CA VAL A 203 18.04 25.95 21.72
C VAL A 203 19.56 25.77 21.55
N ASN A 204 20.25 25.18 22.53
CA ASN A 204 21.70 24.99 22.42
C ASN A 204 22.07 24.02 21.29
N LEU A 205 21.44 22.84 21.22
CA LEU A 205 21.74 21.83 20.21
C LEU A 205 21.34 22.22 18.78
N TYR A 206 20.16 22.81 18.59
CA TYR A 206 19.55 22.94 17.26
C TYR A 206 19.41 24.38 16.75
N VAL A 207 19.58 25.39 17.62
CA VAL A 207 19.63 26.81 17.21
C VAL A 207 21.06 27.35 17.28
N LYS A 208 21.80 27.09 18.36
CA LYS A 208 23.20 27.50 18.51
C LYS A 208 24.23 26.52 17.93
N ARG A 209 23.81 25.28 17.63
CA ARG A 209 24.67 24.16 17.17
C ARG A 209 25.77 23.75 18.16
N ASP A 210 25.56 24.04 19.45
CA ASP A 210 26.48 23.70 20.53
C ASP A 210 26.21 22.25 21.01
N ILE A 211 26.99 21.30 20.48
CA ILE A 211 26.91 19.88 20.82
C ILE A 211 27.93 19.56 21.94
N PRO A 212 27.51 19.16 23.14
CA PRO A 212 28.43 18.85 24.24
C PRO A 212 29.41 17.73 23.88
N LYS A 213 30.70 17.90 24.20
CA LYS A 213 31.75 16.89 23.95
C LYS A 213 31.44 15.52 24.58
N ASN A 214 30.62 15.48 25.63
CA ASN A 214 30.17 14.28 26.35
C ASN A 214 28.67 13.95 26.11
N TYR A 215 28.06 14.39 25.00
CA TYR A 215 26.62 14.26 24.75
C TYR A 215 26.07 12.83 24.90
N GLU A 216 26.82 11.80 24.52
CA GLU A 216 26.42 10.39 24.70
C GLU A 216 26.16 10.06 26.18
N GLN A 217 27.08 10.43 27.08
CA GLN A 217 26.95 10.22 28.53
C GLN A 217 25.87 11.10 29.15
N LYS A 218 25.69 12.31 28.61
CA LYS A 218 24.64 13.25 29.02
C LYS A 218 23.25 12.69 28.73
N TYR A 219 22.99 12.21 27.52
CA TYR A 219 21.65 11.85 27.06
C TYR A 219 21.28 10.36 27.24
N PHE A 220 22.24 9.43 27.21
CA PHE A 220 21.98 7.99 27.26
C PHE A 220 22.40 7.36 28.62
N PHE A 221 21.74 6.27 29.01
CA PHE A 221 22.07 5.51 30.23
C PHE A 221 23.36 4.69 30.10
N LYS A 222 23.68 4.26 28.88
CA LYS A 222 24.82 3.42 28.51
C LYS A 222 25.29 3.83 27.11
N ASN A 223 26.55 3.58 26.79
CA ASN A 223 27.05 3.76 25.43
C ASN A 223 26.27 2.84 24.48
N VAL A 224 25.63 3.42 23.47
CA VAL A 224 24.92 2.68 22.42
C VAL A 224 25.96 2.05 21.49
N LYS A 225 25.66 0.86 20.95
CA LYS A 225 26.52 0.23 19.93
C LYS A 225 26.58 1.14 18.71
N LYS A 226 27.76 1.67 18.40
CA LYS A 226 27.93 2.57 17.24
C LYS A 226 27.73 1.78 15.94
N SER A 227 26.96 2.38 15.05
CA SER A 227 26.79 1.95 13.67
C SER A 227 28.12 2.06 12.91
N ILE A 228 28.32 1.21 11.90
CA ILE A 228 29.55 1.25 11.10
C ILE A 228 29.75 2.57 10.35
N ILE A 229 28.70 3.40 10.21
CA ILE A 229 28.77 4.72 9.56
C ILE A 229 29.74 5.68 10.27
N PHE A 230 30.04 5.45 11.56
CA PHE A 230 31.05 6.21 12.30
C PHE A 230 32.49 5.84 11.90
N ASP A 231 32.68 4.68 11.28
CA ASP A 231 33.95 4.12 10.82
C ASP A 231 34.02 4.03 9.28
N ILE A 232 33.16 4.76 8.56
CA ILE A 232 32.96 4.64 7.10
C ILE A 232 34.26 4.78 6.29
N ASP A 233 35.21 5.59 6.75
CA ASP A 233 36.48 5.83 6.07
C ASP A 233 37.57 4.80 6.39
N LYS A 234 37.35 3.90 7.37
CA LYS A 234 38.25 2.76 7.64
C LYS A 234 38.11 1.61 6.63
N TYR A 235 37.02 1.60 5.86
CA TYR A 235 36.67 0.52 4.94
C TYR A 235 36.72 0.99 3.50
N ASN A 236 37.17 0.13 2.58
CA ASN A 236 36.93 0.34 1.15
C ASN A 236 35.44 0.16 0.81
N ASP A 237 35.04 0.50 -0.41
CA ASP A 237 33.63 0.55 -0.80
C ASP A 237 32.94 -0.82 -0.74
N GLU A 238 33.61 -1.90 -1.19
CA GLU A 238 33.05 -3.26 -1.14
C GLU A 238 32.93 -3.78 0.31
N GLU A 239 33.94 -3.54 1.14
CA GLU A 239 33.95 -3.96 2.53
C GLU A 239 32.89 -3.20 3.35
N PHE A 240 32.74 -1.89 3.09
CA PHE A 240 31.67 -1.08 3.66
C PHE A 240 30.29 -1.56 3.21
N GLU A 241 30.09 -1.81 1.90
CA GLU A 241 28.82 -2.31 1.36
C GLU A 241 28.42 -3.66 1.96
N LYS A 242 29.38 -4.56 2.23
CA LYS A 242 29.10 -5.82 2.92
C LYS A 242 28.68 -5.58 4.37
N LYS A 243 29.46 -4.80 5.12
CA LYS A 243 29.18 -4.52 6.53
C LYS A 243 27.85 -3.78 6.73
N ILE A 244 27.47 -2.86 5.84
CA ILE A 244 26.20 -2.12 5.98
C ILE A 244 24.99 -3.03 5.71
N GLN A 245 25.12 -4.00 4.78
CA GLN A 245 24.10 -5.03 4.55
C GLN A 245 23.93 -5.94 5.77
N GLU A 246 25.05 -6.34 6.40
CA GLU A 246 25.03 -7.08 7.67
C GLU A 246 24.36 -6.25 8.79
N GLU A 247 24.65 -4.95 8.91
CA GLU A 247 24.00 -4.07 9.88
C GLU A 247 22.49 -3.93 9.62
N PHE A 248 22.07 -3.67 8.37
CA PHE A 248 20.65 -3.62 8.00
C PHE A 248 19.91 -4.92 8.33
N THR A 249 20.52 -6.07 8.00
CA THR A 249 19.94 -7.40 8.28
C THR A 249 19.80 -7.63 9.79
N ASN A 250 20.82 -7.29 10.58
CA ASN A 250 20.77 -7.37 12.05
C ASN A 250 19.73 -6.39 12.65
N ASN A 251 19.51 -5.25 12.01
CA ASN A 251 18.49 -4.27 12.36
C ASN A 251 17.08 -4.62 11.85
N GLY A 252 16.88 -5.83 11.28
CA GLY A 252 15.56 -6.32 10.85
C GLY A 252 15.06 -5.75 9.51
N VAL A 253 15.94 -5.21 8.67
CA VAL A 253 15.64 -4.74 7.32
C VAL A 253 15.94 -5.83 6.31
N LEU A 254 14.99 -6.10 5.40
CA LEU A 254 15.15 -7.08 4.32
C LEU A 254 15.91 -6.46 3.15
N ILE A 255 17.19 -6.16 3.38
CA ILE A 255 18.03 -5.32 2.49
C ILE A 255 18.15 -5.87 1.07
N ASN A 256 17.94 -7.17 0.86
CA ASN A 256 17.97 -7.83 -0.44
C ASN A 256 16.83 -7.40 -1.40
N THR A 257 15.77 -6.73 -0.91
CA THR A 257 14.72 -6.15 -1.76
C THR A 257 15.03 -4.70 -2.19
N ILE A 258 16.12 -4.12 -1.69
CA ILE A 258 16.48 -2.71 -1.89
C ILE A 258 17.75 -2.61 -2.76
N ASN A 259 17.76 -1.70 -3.73
CA ASN A 259 18.88 -1.58 -4.66
C ASN A 259 20.13 -0.99 -3.98
N LYS A 260 21.29 -1.63 -4.18
CA LYS A 260 22.58 -1.21 -3.62
C LYS A 260 22.97 0.25 -3.88
N LYS A 261 22.48 0.86 -4.97
CA LYS A 261 22.70 2.28 -5.25
C LYS A 261 22.26 3.18 -4.09
N TYR A 262 21.28 2.77 -3.28
CA TYR A 262 20.73 3.55 -2.18
C TYR A 262 21.53 3.48 -0.87
N TYR A 263 22.40 2.47 -0.70
CA TYR A 263 23.22 2.30 0.49
C TYR A 263 24.73 2.16 0.20
N ASN A 264 25.15 2.49 -1.03
CA ASN A 264 26.56 2.64 -1.35
C ASN A 264 27.22 3.74 -0.49
N LYS A 265 28.55 3.68 -0.37
CA LYS A 265 29.31 4.59 0.51
C LYS A 265 29.01 6.07 0.25
N LYS A 266 28.83 6.47 -1.01
CA LYS A 266 28.45 7.85 -1.40
C LYS A 266 27.11 8.28 -0.79
N ASN A 267 26.03 7.53 -0.98
CA ASN A 267 24.72 7.91 -0.43
C ASN A 267 24.65 7.80 1.09
N ILE A 268 25.41 6.88 1.72
CA ILE A 268 25.55 6.88 3.17
C ILE A 268 26.33 8.11 3.67
N LYS A 269 27.42 8.55 2.99
CA LYS A 269 28.10 9.81 3.33
C LYS A 269 27.15 11.01 3.27
N ARG A 270 26.35 11.16 2.21
CA ARG A 270 25.30 12.20 2.12
C ARG A 270 24.34 12.17 3.31
N MET A 271 23.91 10.97 3.74
CA MET A 271 23.05 10.81 4.91
C MET A 271 23.77 11.15 6.22
N ILE A 272 25.06 10.81 6.37
CA ILE A 272 25.88 11.22 7.52
C ILE A 272 25.94 12.75 7.61
N THR A 273 26.14 13.45 6.49
CA THR A 273 26.15 14.93 6.45
C THR A 273 24.84 15.52 6.99
N ILE A 274 23.69 14.96 6.65
CA ILE A 274 22.37 15.35 7.20
C ILE A 274 22.29 15.01 8.70
N LEU A 275 22.72 13.82 9.11
CA LEU A 275 22.63 13.34 10.50
C LEU A 275 23.62 14.03 11.45
N ASN A 276 24.66 14.71 10.96
CA ASN A 276 25.55 15.51 11.79
C ASN A 276 24.83 16.70 12.47
N TYR A 277 23.71 17.15 11.91
CA TYR A 277 22.83 18.16 12.52
C TYR A 277 21.89 17.59 13.59
N LEU A 278 21.87 16.27 13.78
CA LEU A 278 20.86 15.51 14.53
C LEU A 278 21.55 14.46 15.43
N PRO A 279 22.29 14.88 16.47
CA PRO A 279 23.18 14.03 17.26
C PRO A 279 22.50 12.82 17.94
N LEU A 280 21.26 12.94 18.42
CA LEU A 280 20.56 11.81 19.07
C LEU A 280 20.13 10.76 18.03
N LEU A 281 19.51 11.22 16.95
CA LEU A 281 19.03 10.41 15.85
C LEU A 281 20.19 9.82 15.05
N LYS A 282 21.36 10.45 14.99
CA LYS A 282 22.57 9.87 14.40
C LYS A 282 22.94 8.54 15.05
N ILE A 283 22.84 8.45 16.38
CA ILE A 283 23.13 7.24 17.18
C ILE A 283 21.99 6.22 17.06
N ILE A 284 20.73 6.64 17.17
CA ILE A 284 19.59 5.73 17.27
C ILE A 284 19.23 5.13 15.91
N ASN A 285 19.34 3.80 15.77
CA ASN A 285 18.95 3.07 14.57
C ASN A 285 17.74 2.15 14.80
N THR A 286 17.62 1.58 15.99
CA THR A 286 16.63 0.55 16.35
C THR A 286 15.85 0.92 17.62
N PRO A 287 14.72 0.23 17.92
CA PRO A 287 14.01 0.40 19.19
C PRO A 287 14.84 -0.01 20.42
N MET A 288 15.90 -0.81 20.24
CA MET A 288 16.83 -1.15 21.31
C MET A 288 17.77 0.03 21.63
N ASP A 289 18.27 0.73 20.61
CA ASP A 289 19.09 1.92 20.79
C ASP A 289 18.29 3.05 21.45
N LEU A 290 17.05 3.23 20.99
CA LEU A 290 16.07 4.18 21.52
C LEU A 290 15.85 4.00 23.04
N LYS A 291 15.76 2.76 23.53
CA LYS A 291 15.57 2.47 24.97
C LYS A 291 16.76 2.84 25.86
N ASN A 292 17.94 3.10 25.28
CA ASN A 292 19.08 3.59 26.04
C ASN A 292 19.01 5.12 26.27
N LEU A 293 18.16 5.86 25.54
CA LEU A 293 17.97 7.29 25.77
C LEU A 293 17.26 7.51 27.11
N LYS A 294 17.75 8.45 27.94
CA LYS A 294 17.09 8.78 29.21
C LYS A 294 15.73 9.41 28.90
N LYS A 295 14.65 8.87 29.50
CA LYS A 295 13.25 9.25 29.28
C LYS A 295 13.00 10.76 29.16
N LYS A 296 13.63 11.59 30.01
CA LYS A 296 13.47 13.06 29.98
C LYS A 296 13.94 13.74 28.69
N TYR A 297 14.78 13.09 27.88
CA TYR A 297 15.29 13.64 26.60
C TYR A 297 14.51 13.13 25.37
N LEU A 298 13.43 12.37 25.54
CA LEU A 298 12.54 11.99 24.43
C LEU A 298 11.91 13.20 23.70
N PRO A 299 11.62 14.36 24.34
CA PRO A 299 11.26 15.58 23.62
C PRO A 299 12.32 16.10 22.65
N LEU A 300 13.62 15.96 22.96
CA LEU A 300 14.73 16.36 22.06
C LEU A 300 14.76 15.46 20.82
N LEU A 301 14.66 14.15 21.01
CA LEU A 301 14.60 13.21 19.89
C LEU A 301 13.34 13.42 19.05
N SER A 302 12.20 13.75 19.67
CA SER A 302 10.99 14.18 18.95
C SER A 302 11.27 15.39 18.07
N HIS A 303 11.98 16.40 18.57
CA HIS A 303 12.38 17.58 17.80
C HIS A 303 13.29 17.21 16.60
N GLU A 304 14.31 16.38 16.79
CA GLU A 304 15.16 15.89 15.69
C GLU A 304 14.39 15.12 14.62
N LEU A 305 13.46 14.26 15.03
CA LEU A 305 12.60 13.50 14.11
C LEU A 305 11.70 14.43 13.29
N LYS A 306 11.19 15.52 13.87
CA LYS A 306 10.43 16.55 13.12
C LYS A 306 11.29 17.19 12.04
N ILE A 307 12.51 17.61 12.37
CA ILE A 307 13.46 18.22 11.41
C ILE A 307 13.83 17.24 10.29
N PHE A 308 14.20 16.01 10.63
CA PHE A 308 14.64 14.98 9.69
C PHE A 308 13.53 14.62 8.69
N HIS A 309 12.31 14.40 9.18
CA HIS A 309 11.12 14.14 8.37
C HIS A 309 10.81 15.31 7.42
N PHE A 310 10.88 16.55 7.92
CA PHE A 310 10.68 17.76 7.09
C PHE A 310 11.70 17.84 5.96
N PHE A 311 12.99 17.69 6.27
CA PHE A 311 14.07 17.80 5.29
C PHE A 311 13.95 16.72 4.20
N LEU A 312 13.78 15.46 4.60
CA LEU A 312 13.75 14.33 3.66
C LEU A 312 12.49 14.28 2.81
N VAL A 313 11.31 14.54 3.38
CA VAL A 313 10.05 14.51 2.62
C VAL A 313 9.96 15.68 1.64
N ASN A 314 10.59 16.83 1.92
CA ASN A 314 10.75 17.88 0.91
C ASN A 314 11.59 17.39 -0.29
N ILE A 315 12.65 16.58 -0.08
CA ILE A 315 13.53 16.09 -1.15
C ILE A 315 12.93 14.90 -1.92
N THR A 316 12.21 14.02 -1.23
CA THR A 316 11.73 12.72 -1.74
C THR A 316 10.25 12.68 -2.12
N ALA A 317 9.46 13.66 -1.68
CA ALA A 317 8.00 13.70 -1.74
C ALA A 317 7.28 12.60 -0.93
N GLY A 318 6.01 12.85 -0.61
CA GLY A 318 5.12 11.88 0.03
C GLY A 318 4.40 12.42 1.26
N HIS A 319 3.89 11.51 2.10
CA HIS A 319 3.05 11.82 3.25
C HIS A 319 3.82 12.56 4.34
N PHE A 320 3.38 13.77 4.68
CA PHE A 320 4.04 14.60 5.67
C PHE A 320 3.25 14.68 6.97
N SER A 321 2.12 15.41 6.95
CA SER A 321 1.30 15.70 8.12
C SER A 321 0.74 14.46 8.84
N PRO A 322 0.29 13.38 8.15
CA PRO A 322 -0.14 12.15 8.83
C PRO A 322 0.96 11.49 9.65
N SER A 323 2.21 11.50 9.16
CA SER A 323 3.32 10.91 9.90
C SER A 323 3.83 11.81 11.02
N LEU A 324 3.62 13.11 10.92
CA LEU A 324 3.96 14.08 11.96
C LEU A 324 2.96 14.01 13.13
N SER A 325 1.65 13.90 12.85
CA SER A 325 0.61 13.90 13.88
C SER A 325 0.72 12.73 14.86
N LEU A 326 1.27 11.61 14.40
CA LEU A 326 1.49 10.39 15.18
C LEU A 326 2.95 10.18 15.61
N LEU A 327 3.80 11.21 15.54
CA LEU A 327 5.23 11.09 15.86
C LEU A 327 5.45 10.71 17.33
N GLU A 328 4.85 11.45 18.29
CA GLU A 328 4.99 11.16 19.71
C GLU A 328 4.45 9.76 20.07
N LEU A 329 3.34 9.31 19.46
CA LEU A 329 2.82 7.95 19.67
C LEU A 329 3.81 6.90 19.16
N GLN A 330 4.30 7.02 17.92
CA GLN A 330 5.23 6.05 17.32
C GLN A 330 6.52 5.93 18.14
N LEU A 331 7.07 7.08 18.54
CA LEU A 331 8.24 7.13 19.41
C LEU A 331 7.98 6.44 20.76
N SER A 332 6.83 6.71 21.39
CA SER A 332 6.44 6.11 22.67
C SER A 332 6.21 4.60 22.57
N LEU A 333 5.57 4.13 21.50
CA LEU A 333 5.34 2.71 21.23
C LEU A 333 6.66 1.94 21.09
N LEU A 334 7.62 2.47 20.32
CA LEU A 334 8.92 1.84 20.14
C LEU A 334 9.82 1.93 21.38
N TYR A 335 9.65 2.96 22.22
CA TYR A 335 10.34 3.08 23.50
C TYR A 335 9.80 2.08 24.54
N ILE A 336 8.47 1.86 24.59
CA ILE A 336 7.83 1.02 25.61
C ILE A 336 7.69 -0.46 25.21
N PHE A 337 7.26 -0.76 23.99
CA PHE A 337 7.05 -2.14 23.53
C PHE A 337 8.30 -2.71 22.83
N ASN A 338 8.33 -4.02 22.63
CA ASN A 338 9.44 -4.79 22.10
C ASN A 338 9.17 -5.35 20.69
N PRO A 339 8.82 -4.54 19.67
CA PRO A 339 8.74 -5.08 18.31
C PRO A 339 10.16 -5.52 17.85
N PRO A 340 10.28 -6.54 16.98
CA PRO A 340 9.19 -7.25 16.31
C PRO A 340 8.58 -8.41 17.12
N LEU A 341 8.91 -8.59 18.41
CA LEU A 341 8.22 -9.57 19.26
C LEU A 341 6.79 -9.12 19.55
N ASP A 342 6.60 -7.89 20.04
CA ASP A 342 5.27 -7.28 20.15
C ASP A 342 4.74 -6.93 18.75
N GLU A 343 3.48 -7.25 18.49
CA GLU A 343 2.82 -7.05 17.19
C GLU A 343 2.24 -5.63 17.14
N ILE A 344 2.72 -4.81 16.21
CA ILE A 344 2.22 -3.45 16.00
C ILE A 344 1.79 -3.29 14.54
N ILE A 345 0.51 -3.00 14.31
CA ILE A 345 -0.08 -2.78 12.99
C ILE A 345 -0.63 -1.35 12.90
N TYR A 346 -0.39 -0.69 11.77
CA TYR A 346 -0.91 0.65 11.49
C TYR A 346 -1.86 0.58 10.30
N ASP A 347 -3.09 1.06 10.46
CA ASP A 347 -4.06 1.14 9.36
C ASP A 347 -3.60 2.13 8.28
N ILE A 348 -3.75 1.78 6.99
CA ILE A 348 -3.20 2.50 5.81
C ILE A 348 -1.66 2.50 5.76
N GLY A 349 -0.96 2.84 6.83
CA GLY A 349 0.51 2.89 6.91
C GLY A 349 1.15 4.19 6.39
N HIS A 350 0.39 5.12 5.81
CA HIS A 350 0.91 6.42 5.33
C HIS A 350 1.49 7.33 6.42
N GLN A 351 1.14 7.08 7.67
CA GLN A 351 1.59 7.79 8.87
C GLN A 351 2.91 7.28 9.46
N THR A 352 3.56 6.29 8.83
CA THR A 352 4.55 5.44 9.53
C THR A 352 6.02 5.79 9.26
N TYR A 353 6.34 6.96 8.73
CA TYR A 353 7.73 7.29 8.41
C TYR A 353 8.61 7.32 9.66
N ILE A 354 8.07 7.79 10.80
CA ILE A 354 8.77 7.77 12.09
C ILE A 354 9.06 6.34 12.56
N HIS A 355 8.09 5.43 12.46
CA HIS A 355 8.29 3.99 12.68
C HIS A 355 9.39 3.44 11.77
N LYS A 356 9.38 3.75 10.46
CA LYS A 356 10.44 3.31 9.53
C LYS A 356 11.83 3.82 9.94
N ILE A 357 11.94 5.11 10.27
CA ILE A 357 13.20 5.76 10.71
C ILE A 357 13.79 5.01 11.92
N LEU A 358 12.97 4.75 12.92
CA LEU A 358 13.39 4.13 14.20
C LEU A 358 13.47 2.59 14.16
N THR A 359 13.21 1.96 13.01
CA THR A 359 13.29 0.50 12.80
C THR A 359 14.29 0.15 11.68
N GLY A 360 15.50 0.67 11.81
CA GLY A 360 16.66 0.32 10.97
C GLY A 360 16.74 0.99 9.60
N ARG A 361 15.69 1.70 9.14
CA ARG A 361 15.60 2.21 7.76
C ARG A 361 15.98 3.68 7.58
N LYS A 362 16.30 4.41 8.66
CA LYS A 362 16.78 5.81 8.64
C LYS A 362 17.76 6.12 7.50
N LEU A 363 18.77 5.27 7.32
CA LEU A 363 19.83 5.47 6.32
C LEU A 363 19.37 5.31 4.87
N LEU A 364 18.21 4.69 4.64
CA LEU A 364 17.64 4.40 3.33
C LEU A 364 16.61 5.43 2.88
N PHE A 365 16.33 6.47 3.67
CA PHE A 365 15.23 7.41 3.40
C PHE A 365 15.39 8.22 2.11
N LEU A 366 16.61 8.40 1.58
CA LEU A 366 16.82 8.99 0.26
C LEU A 366 16.27 8.13 -0.90
N SER A 367 15.83 6.90 -0.62
CA SER A 367 15.18 5.98 -1.57
C SER A 367 13.65 5.95 -1.49
N LEU A 368 13.06 6.72 -0.57
CA LEU A 368 11.63 6.71 -0.28
C LEU A 368 10.78 6.92 -1.55
N ARG A 369 9.83 6.00 -1.79
CA ARG A 369 8.89 5.97 -2.93
C ARG A 369 9.53 5.87 -4.32
N GLN A 370 10.83 5.57 -4.41
CA GLN A 370 11.55 5.38 -5.68
C GLN A 370 11.70 3.90 -6.06
N LYS A 371 11.93 3.64 -7.35
CA LYS A 371 12.12 2.29 -7.93
C LYS A 371 13.18 1.50 -7.18
N ASN A 372 12.79 0.36 -6.60
CA ASN A 372 13.62 -0.52 -5.78
C ASN A 372 14.23 0.17 -4.52
N GLY A 373 13.56 1.21 -4.01
CA GLY A 373 13.80 1.84 -2.71
C GLY A 373 12.71 1.50 -1.68
N ILE A 374 12.76 2.11 -0.50
CA ILE A 374 11.74 1.89 0.54
C ILE A 374 10.37 2.44 0.14
N SER A 375 9.30 1.73 0.49
CA SER A 375 7.92 2.10 0.15
C SER A 375 7.41 3.30 0.96
N GLY A 376 6.44 4.03 0.40
CA GLY A 376 5.68 5.07 1.10
C GLY A 376 4.65 4.55 2.11
N PHE A 377 4.55 3.23 2.26
CA PHE A 377 3.68 2.53 3.22
C PHE A 377 4.46 1.39 3.89
N LEU A 378 3.94 0.77 4.96
CA LEU A 378 4.57 -0.42 5.54
C LEU A 378 4.61 -1.58 4.53
N ASN A 379 5.68 -2.36 4.54
CA ASN A 379 5.83 -3.49 3.63
C ASN A 379 6.50 -4.68 4.33
N ILE A 380 5.79 -5.80 4.40
CA ILE A 380 6.26 -7.06 5.01
C ILE A 380 7.51 -7.64 4.33
N PHE A 381 7.80 -7.21 3.09
CA PHE A 381 9.01 -7.57 2.33
C PHE A 381 10.16 -6.53 2.46
N GLU A 382 9.98 -5.50 3.28
CA GLU A 382 10.97 -4.44 3.54
C GLU A 382 11.55 -4.56 4.97
N SER A 383 10.74 -4.96 5.97
CA SER A 383 11.20 -5.04 7.35
C SER A 383 10.43 -6.04 8.21
N SER A 384 11.12 -6.70 9.15
CA SER A 384 10.51 -7.56 10.18
C SER A 384 9.60 -6.80 11.16
N TYR A 385 9.70 -5.47 11.20
CA TYR A 385 8.85 -4.59 12.01
C TYR A 385 7.51 -4.26 11.33
N ASP A 386 7.34 -4.64 10.06
CA ASP A 386 6.14 -4.38 9.28
C ASP A 386 5.36 -5.70 9.19
N LYS A 387 4.34 -5.86 10.04
CA LYS A 387 3.72 -7.17 10.32
C LYS A 387 2.56 -7.56 9.42
N PHE A 388 1.85 -6.57 8.89
CA PHE A 388 0.73 -6.78 7.97
C PHE A 388 0.68 -5.69 6.89
N GLY A 389 -0.08 -5.95 5.83
CA GLY A 389 -0.17 -5.10 4.65
C GLY A 389 -0.63 -3.67 4.92
N ALA A 390 -0.36 -2.80 3.94
CA ALA A 390 -0.63 -1.38 4.00
C ALA A 390 -1.25 -0.87 2.68
N GLY A 391 -1.56 0.42 2.60
CA GLY A 391 -2.22 1.05 1.47
C GLY A 391 -3.72 1.19 1.68
N HIS A 392 -4.50 0.11 1.53
CA HIS A 392 -5.94 0.17 1.80
C HIS A 392 -6.24 0.27 3.32
N SER A 393 -7.24 1.08 3.65
CA SER A 393 -7.72 1.37 5.01
C SER A 393 -8.57 0.26 5.61
N SER A 394 -8.95 0.43 6.88
CA SER A 394 -9.91 -0.39 7.61
C SER A 394 -9.50 -1.86 7.77
N THR A 395 -8.21 -2.18 7.57
CA THR A 395 -7.69 -3.56 7.59
C THR A 395 -7.01 -3.93 8.91
N ALA A 396 -6.46 -2.94 9.63
CA ALA A 396 -5.59 -3.22 10.77
C ALA A 396 -6.27 -3.96 11.93
N LEU A 397 -7.58 -3.74 12.14
CA LEU A 397 -8.35 -4.41 13.18
C LEU A 397 -8.58 -5.90 12.87
N SER A 398 -9.04 -6.23 11.66
CA SER A 398 -9.14 -7.62 11.21
C SER A 398 -7.78 -8.33 11.24
N ALA A 399 -6.72 -7.62 10.85
CA ALA A 399 -5.37 -8.14 10.84
C ALA A 399 -4.83 -8.45 12.23
N ILE A 400 -4.93 -7.51 13.19
CA ILE A 400 -4.41 -7.73 14.55
C ILE A 400 -5.18 -8.83 15.26
N GLN A 401 -6.50 -8.93 15.01
CA GLN A 401 -7.31 -10.03 15.50
C GLN A 401 -6.81 -11.36 14.94
N GLY A 402 -6.65 -11.49 13.62
CA GLY A 402 -6.16 -12.72 13.00
C GLY A 402 -4.79 -13.17 13.52
N ILE A 403 -3.87 -12.24 13.79
CA ILE A 403 -2.57 -12.56 14.39
C ILE A 403 -2.74 -13.03 15.85
N TYR A 404 -3.54 -12.33 16.66
CA TYR A 404 -3.83 -12.74 18.04
C TYR A 404 -4.46 -14.14 18.13
N GLU A 405 -5.52 -14.39 17.35
CA GLU A 405 -6.23 -15.68 17.36
C GLU A 405 -5.33 -16.82 16.86
N GLY A 406 -4.47 -16.57 15.87
CA GLY A 406 -3.51 -17.55 15.37
C GLY A 406 -2.47 -17.98 16.41
N ASP A 407 -1.92 -17.02 17.16
CA ASP A 407 -0.98 -17.30 18.25
C ASP A 407 -1.66 -17.96 19.46
N TRP A 408 -2.87 -17.52 19.82
CA TRP A 408 -3.68 -18.12 20.88
C TRP A 408 -4.03 -19.59 20.58
N GLN A 409 -4.44 -19.89 19.34
CA GLN A 409 -4.72 -21.24 18.89
C GLN A 409 -3.48 -22.15 18.96
N LEU A 410 -2.29 -21.63 18.62
CA LEU A 410 -1.03 -22.36 18.71
C LEU A 410 -0.65 -22.66 20.17
N LEU A 411 -0.87 -21.72 21.10
CA LEU A 411 -0.63 -21.96 22.53
C LEU A 411 -1.55 -23.03 23.10
N CYS A 412 -2.84 -23.01 22.75
CA CYS A 412 -3.79 -24.03 23.20
C CYS A 412 -3.40 -25.43 22.68
N SER A 413 -2.97 -25.51 21.41
CA SER A 413 -2.60 -26.77 20.75
C SER A 413 -1.34 -27.44 21.33
N ASN A 414 -0.51 -26.70 22.06
CA ASN A 414 0.77 -27.21 22.61
C ASN A 414 0.67 -27.66 24.08
N LYS A 415 -0.52 -27.59 24.72
CA LYS A 415 -0.73 -28.07 26.09
C LYS A 415 -1.13 -29.56 26.14
N LYS A 416 -0.94 -30.19 27.30
CA LYS A 416 -1.36 -31.58 27.57
C LYS A 416 -2.86 -31.61 27.90
N GLU A 417 -3.54 -32.74 27.64
CA GLU A 417 -4.99 -32.92 27.83
C GLU A 417 -5.52 -32.43 29.20
N ASN A 418 -4.76 -32.63 30.28
CA ASN A 418 -5.18 -32.20 31.63
C ASN A 418 -5.29 -30.68 31.82
N ASP A 419 -4.65 -29.86 30.97
CA ASP A 419 -4.83 -28.39 30.97
C ASP A 419 -6.01 -27.95 30.08
N ILE A 420 -6.47 -28.80 29.16
CA ILE A 420 -7.52 -28.49 28.17
C ILE A 420 -8.91 -28.53 28.83
N LEU A 421 -9.13 -29.44 29.79
CA LEU A 421 -10.39 -29.56 30.55
C LEU A 421 -10.78 -28.29 31.34
N LYS A 422 -9.86 -27.34 31.56
CA LYS A 422 -10.19 -26.01 32.13
C LYS A 422 -10.63 -24.99 31.08
N ILE A 423 -10.30 -25.20 29.81
CA ILE A 423 -10.61 -24.30 28.69
C ILE A 423 -12.00 -24.62 28.13
N GLU A 424 -12.41 -25.90 28.14
CA GLU A 424 -13.66 -26.39 27.54
C GLU A 424 -14.94 -25.74 28.10
N ASN A 425 -14.93 -25.25 29.34
CA ASN A 425 -16.17 -24.83 30.01
C ASN A 425 -16.52 -23.33 29.94
N ASN A 426 -15.67 -22.43 29.41
CA ASN A 426 -16.07 -21.00 29.33
C ASN A 426 -15.22 -20.05 28.43
N CYS A 427 -14.62 -20.52 27.32
CA CYS A 427 -13.79 -19.69 26.45
C CYS A 427 -12.71 -18.89 27.22
N ASP A 428 -12.12 -19.49 28.26
CA ASP A 428 -11.36 -18.73 29.24
C ASP A 428 -10.01 -18.22 28.68
N ARG A 429 -10.01 -16.94 28.30
CA ARG A 429 -8.84 -16.19 27.82
C ARG A 429 -8.03 -15.58 28.96
N SER A 430 -8.09 -16.16 30.17
CA SER A 430 -7.10 -15.94 31.24
C SER A 430 -5.69 -16.30 30.78
N TYR A 431 -5.56 -17.29 29.89
CA TYR A 431 -4.31 -17.57 29.18
C TYR A 431 -4.23 -16.78 27.87
N SER A 432 -3.21 -15.92 27.77
CA SER A 432 -2.91 -15.08 26.61
C SER A 432 -1.43 -15.23 26.23
N PRO A 433 -1.04 -15.05 24.95
CA PRO A 433 0.36 -15.01 24.56
C PRO A 433 1.18 -13.96 25.31
N ASN A 434 2.44 -14.28 25.63
CA ASN A 434 3.36 -13.37 26.34
C ASN A 434 3.99 -12.32 25.40
N LYS A 435 3.13 -11.58 24.69
CA LYS A 435 3.45 -10.43 23.84
C LYS A 435 2.22 -9.53 23.67
N PHE A 436 2.43 -8.27 23.31
CA PHE A 436 1.36 -7.32 23.07
C PHE A 436 0.90 -7.32 21.62
N TYR A 437 -0.39 -7.06 21.42
CA TYR A 437 -1.04 -6.97 20.12
C TYR A 437 -1.68 -5.60 20.00
N ILE A 438 -1.09 -4.73 19.19
CA ILE A 438 -1.41 -3.31 19.13
C ILE A 438 -1.80 -2.95 17.69
N SER A 439 -2.96 -2.30 17.53
CA SER A 439 -3.40 -1.75 16.25
C SER A 439 -3.66 -0.26 16.38
N ILE A 440 -3.15 0.54 15.45
CA ILE A 440 -3.36 1.98 15.38
C ILE A 440 -4.30 2.26 14.21
N ILE A 441 -5.48 2.82 14.49
CA ILE A 441 -6.49 3.18 13.49
C ILE A 441 -6.93 4.63 13.66
N GLY A 442 -7.06 5.37 12.56
CA GLY A 442 -7.55 6.75 12.57
C GLY A 442 -9.08 6.84 12.61
N ASP A 443 -9.59 8.00 12.98
CA ASP A 443 -11.00 8.39 12.81
C ASP A 443 -11.55 8.07 11.41
N GLY A 444 -10.79 8.38 10.36
CA GLY A 444 -11.14 8.00 8.98
C GLY A 444 -11.20 6.50 8.74
N GLY A 445 -10.18 5.75 9.17
CA GLY A 445 -10.11 4.29 8.99
C GLY A 445 -11.22 3.54 9.76
N LEU A 446 -11.72 4.11 10.86
CA LEU A 446 -12.82 3.51 11.62
C LEU A 446 -14.17 3.58 10.89
N THR A 447 -14.32 4.47 9.89
CA THR A 447 -15.57 4.62 9.13
C THR A 447 -15.86 3.47 8.15
N GLY A 448 -14.87 2.61 7.85
CA GLY A 448 -15.06 1.51 6.92
C GLY A 448 -15.73 0.29 7.57
N GLY A 449 -16.67 -0.33 6.84
CA GLY A 449 -17.46 -1.47 7.33
C GLY A 449 -16.61 -2.60 7.94
N MET A 450 -15.50 -2.96 7.28
CA MET A 450 -14.55 -3.98 7.77
C MET A 450 -13.95 -3.66 9.16
N ALA A 451 -13.73 -2.37 9.48
CA ALA A 451 -13.26 -1.97 10.81
C ALA A 451 -14.37 -2.13 11.86
N LEU A 452 -15.62 -1.82 11.51
CA LEU A 452 -16.78 -1.99 12.41
C LEU A 452 -17.11 -3.47 12.65
N GLU A 453 -17.02 -4.31 11.61
CA GLU A 453 -17.13 -5.77 11.70
C GLU A 453 -16.06 -6.35 12.65
N ALA A 454 -14.81 -5.93 12.47
CA ALA A 454 -13.70 -6.33 13.33
C ALA A 454 -13.87 -5.84 14.77
N LEU A 455 -14.33 -4.60 15.01
CA LEU A 455 -14.64 -4.09 16.36
C LEU A 455 -15.69 -4.98 17.05
N ASN A 456 -16.76 -5.33 16.36
CA ASN A 456 -17.78 -6.21 16.91
C ASN A 456 -17.18 -7.58 17.29
N TYR A 457 -16.40 -8.18 16.37
CA TYR A 457 -15.90 -9.54 16.56
C TYR A 457 -14.74 -9.65 17.57
N ILE A 458 -13.86 -8.63 17.66
CA ILE A 458 -12.79 -8.55 18.67
C ILE A 458 -13.38 -8.54 20.08
N SER A 459 -14.48 -7.81 20.29
CA SER A 459 -15.15 -7.77 21.59
C SER A 459 -15.92 -9.04 21.89
N PHE A 460 -16.65 -9.58 20.91
CA PHE A 460 -17.36 -10.85 21.04
C PHE A 460 -16.44 -12.00 21.47
N LEU A 461 -15.25 -12.10 20.87
CA LEU A 461 -14.23 -13.09 21.27
C LEU A 461 -13.40 -12.65 22.49
N ASN A 462 -13.50 -11.40 22.96
CA ASN A 462 -12.60 -10.82 23.96
C ASN A 462 -11.11 -11.04 23.63
N SER A 463 -10.73 -10.81 22.36
CA SER A 463 -9.34 -10.86 21.91
C SER A 463 -8.51 -9.83 22.69
N LYS A 464 -7.37 -10.24 23.29
CA LYS A 464 -6.56 -9.37 24.17
C LYS A 464 -5.68 -8.39 23.38
N VAL A 465 -6.33 -7.52 22.61
CA VAL A 465 -5.71 -6.51 21.75
C VAL A 465 -5.87 -5.10 22.33
N LEU A 466 -4.87 -4.26 22.10
CA LEU A 466 -4.92 -2.81 22.32
C LEU A 466 -5.19 -2.13 20.97
N ILE A 467 -6.32 -1.46 20.87
CA ILE A 467 -6.67 -0.62 19.73
C ILE A 467 -6.40 0.82 20.14
N ILE A 468 -5.46 1.48 19.49
CA ILE A 468 -5.19 2.91 19.66
C ILE A 468 -6.00 3.65 18.59
N TYR A 469 -7.07 4.30 19.05
CA TYR A 469 -7.94 5.11 18.23
C TYR A 469 -7.39 6.54 18.16
N ASN A 470 -6.92 6.92 16.97
CA ASN A 470 -6.33 8.23 16.70
C ASN A 470 -7.36 9.19 16.10
N ASP A 471 -8.03 9.96 16.95
CA ASP A 471 -8.90 11.06 16.51
C ASP A 471 -8.05 12.30 16.20
N ASN A 472 -7.83 12.56 14.91
CA ASN A 472 -7.25 13.83 14.44
C ASN A 472 -8.28 14.79 13.82
N ARG A 473 -9.57 14.43 13.94
CA ARG A 473 -10.72 15.15 13.39
C ARG A 473 -10.65 15.42 11.89
N GLN A 474 -10.04 14.53 11.09
CA GLN A 474 -10.02 14.61 9.63
C GLN A 474 -9.89 13.24 8.95
N VAL A 475 -10.95 12.80 8.25
CA VAL A 475 -10.93 11.49 7.56
C VAL A 475 -9.92 11.36 6.41
N SER A 476 -9.57 12.44 5.67
CA SER A 476 -8.71 12.35 4.47
C SER A 476 -8.06 13.68 3.98
N LEU A 477 -7.91 13.86 2.67
CA LEU A 477 -7.14 14.88 1.94
C LEU A 477 -8.03 15.84 1.13
N PRO A 478 -7.81 17.16 1.26
CA PRO A 478 -8.32 17.89 2.42
C PRO A 478 -9.86 17.77 2.53
N THR A 479 -10.34 17.32 3.69
CA THR A 479 -11.78 17.19 4.02
C THR A 479 -12.50 18.52 4.28
N ASN A 480 -11.80 19.65 4.13
CA ASN A 480 -12.37 20.98 4.33
C ASN A 480 -13.23 21.46 3.13
N GLY A 481 -13.46 20.59 2.14
CA GLY A 481 -14.49 20.80 1.12
C GLY A 481 -15.86 20.88 1.76
N LYS A 482 -16.57 22.00 1.56
CA LYS A 482 -17.92 22.18 2.09
C LYS A 482 -18.85 21.20 1.39
N CYS A 483 -19.43 20.24 2.10
CA CYS A 483 -20.35 19.26 1.52
C CYS A 483 -21.59 19.08 2.41
N ILE A 484 -22.59 18.32 1.95
CA ILE A 484 -23.79 18.02 2.75
C ILE A 484 -23.42 17.30 4.06
N SER A 485 -22.39 16.46 4.02
CA SER A 485 -21.87 15.71 5.18
C SER A 485 -21.05 16.58 6.16
N GLY A 486 -20.91 17.88 5.89
CA GLY A 486 -20.16 18.83 6.72
C GLY A 486 -18.67 18.93 6.38
N ASN A 487 -17.89 19.49 7.32
CA ASN A 487 -16.45 19.76 7.18
C ASN A 487 -15.61 19.05 8.26
N LYS A 488 -16.18 18.03 8.90
CA LYS A 488 -15.64 17.26 10.04
C LYS A 488 -15.41 15.81 9.61
N PRO A 489 -14.87 14.91 10.45
CA PRO A 489 -14.96 13.49 10.16
C PRO A 489 -16.42 13.09 10.02
N ILE A 490 -16.70 12.28 9.01
CA ILE A 490 -18.07 12.00 8.60
C ILE A 490 -18.60 10.81 9.40
N GLY A 491 -19.81 10.97 9.92
CA GLY A 491 -20.58 9.90 10.55
C GLY A 491 -20.88 10.14 12.03
N ALA A 492 -22.04 9.65 12.46
CA ALA A 492 -22.55 9.85 13.81
C ALA A 492 -21.64 9.27 14.91
N ILE A 493 -20.80 8.28 14.60
CA ILE A 493 -19.79 7.74 15.52
C ILE A 493 -18.76 8.80 15.88
N SER A 494 -18.25 9.52 14.87
CA SER A 494 -17.28 10.60 15.07
C SER A 494 -17.88 11.78 15.81
N ASP A 495 -19.11 12.19 15.48
CA ASP A 495 -19.83 13.25 16.23
C ASP A 495 -20.12 12.82 17.67
N HIS A 496 -20.55 11.57 17.92
CA HIS A 496 -20.77 11.05 19.27
C HIS A 496 -19.48 11.05 20.10
N LEU A 497 -18.35 10.62 19.53
CA LEU A 497 -17.05 10.64 20.20
C LEU A 497 -16.56 12.08 20.45
N TYR A 498 -16.76 12.99 19.50
CA TYR A 498 -16.47 14.42 19.67
C TYR A 498 -17.30 15.03 20.81
N ASP A 499 -18.59 14.75 20.85
CA ASP A 499 -19.50 15.22 21.90
C ASP A 499 -19.17 14.60 23.26
N PHE A 500 -18.80 13.32 23.31
CA PHE A 500 -18.30 12.65 24.51
C PHE A 500 -17.06 13.36 25.05
N VAL A 501 -16.07 13.65 24.19
CA VAL A 501 -14.85 14.40 24.54
C VAL A 501 -15.21 15.80 25.07
N LYS A 502 -16.15 16.50 24.41
CA LYS A 502 -16.56 17.86 24.78
C LYS A 502 -17.33 17.91 26.11
N LYS A 503 -18.27 16.99 26.33
CA LYS A 503 -19.12 16.92 27.54
C LYS A 503 -18.34 16.46 28.76
N ASN A 504 -17.38 15.54 28.59
CA ASN A 504 -16.75 14.88 29.73
C ASN A 504 -15.51 15.58 30.32
N GLY A 505 -15.06 16.68 29.70
CA GLY A 505 -14.16 17.65 30.31
C GLY A 505 -12.67 17.27 30.31
N GLN A 506 -11.94 17.86 29.34
CA GLN A 506 -10.48 17.83 29.18
C GLN A 506 -9.81 16.45 28.96
N ILE A 507 -8.74 16.49 28.16
CA ILE A 507 -7.64 15.52 28.15
C ILE A 507 -7.27 15.16 29.59
N ILE A 508 -7.07 13.87 29.91
CA ILE A 508 -6.78 13.40 31.28
C ILE A 508 -5.49 14.04 31.83
N GLY A 509 -5.62 15.22 32.44
CA GLY A 509 -4.49 16.02 32.91
C GLY A 509 -3.67 15.30 33.99
N ASN A 510 -2.40 15.69 34.13
CA ASN A 510 -1.46 15.00 35.02
C ASN A 510 -1.96 14.84 36.47
N GLU A 511 -2.77 15.79 36.94
CA GLU A 511 -3.38 15.80 38.28
C GLU A 511 -4.51 14.77 38.47
N ASN A 512 -5.29 14.47 37.41
CA ASN A 512 -6.40 13.51 37.48
C ASN A 512 -5.94 12.05 37.34
N LEU A 513 -4.70 11.80 36.89
CA LEU A 513 -4.15 10.44 36.77
C LEU A 513 -4.10 9.69 38.10
N ASN A 514 -4.00 10.39 39.23
CA ASN A 514 -3.97 9.74 40.55
C ASN A 514 -5.36 9.24 41.00
N LYS A 515 -6.47 9.75 40.44
CA LYS A 515 -7.84 9.35 40.79
C LYS A 515 -8.35 8.12 40.02
N VAL A 516 -7.70 7.76 38.90
CA VAL A 516 -8.02 6.53 38.15
C VAL A 516 -7.56 5.26 38.88
N ASN A 517 -6.67 5.39 39.88
CA ASN A 517 -6.04 4.26 40.57
C ASN A 517 -6.93 3.47 41.54
N HIS A 518 -8.17 3.89 41.82
CA HIS A 518 -9.06 3.21 42.77
C HIS A 518 -10.15 2.31 42.15
N TYR A 519 -10.29 2.26 40.83
CA TYR A 519 -11.51 1.71 40.20
C TYR A 519 -11.50 0.22 39.81
N ASN A 520 -10.49 -0.57 40.20
CA ASN A 520 -10.39 -2.01 39.87
C ASN A 520 -9.85 -2.89 41.01
N SER A 521 -10.02 -2.49 42.28
CA SER A 521 -9.56 -3.27 43.44
C SER A 521 -10.68 -3.53 44.46
N LYS A 522 -11.70 -4.30 44.06
CA LYS A 522 -12.68 -4.90 44.97
C LYS A 522 -13.47 -6.04 44.28
N GLU A 523 -12.82 -7.18 44.13
CA GLU A 523 -13.48 -8.48 43.96
C GLU A 523 -12.58 -9.56 44.58
N ASN A 524 -13.18 -10.64 45.10
CA ASN A 524 -12.57 -11.70 45.91
C ASN A 524 -12.15 -11.30 47.34
N ASN A 525 -13.12 -11.35 48.25
CA ASN A 525 -13.01 -12.06 49.53
C ASN A 525 -14.43 -12.23 50.12
N ILE A 526 -15.13 -13.28 49.70
CA ILE A 526 -16.32 -13.78 50.40
C ILE A 526 -15.84 -14.85 51.38
N ASN A 527 -15.71 -14.49 52.65
CA ASN A 527 -15.63 -15.47 53.74
C ASN A 527 -17.02 -15.62 54.35
N GLU A 528 -17.52 -16.84 54.37
CA GLU A 528 -18.77 -17.21 55.03
C GLU A 528 -18.57 -17.27 56.56
N SER A 529 -18.83 -16.17 57.27
CA SER A 529 -19.15 -16.19 58.70
C SER A 529 -19.71 -14.85 59.17
N ASP A 530 -21.04 -14.76 59.25
CA ASP A 530 -21.74 -14.47 60.52
C ASP A 530 -23.19 -14.00 60.28
N LYS A 531 -24.13 -14.88 60.61
CA LYS A 531 -25.53 -14.49 60.85
C LYS A 531 -25.64 -13.98 62.28
N LYS A 532 -26.14 -12.76 62.47
CA LYS A 532 -27.03 -12.41 63.59
C LYS A 532 -27.78 -11.10 63.33
N GLU A 533 -29.06 -11.12 63.70
CA GLU A 533 -30.01 -10.02 63.53
C GLU A 533 -29.82 -8.99 64.65
N ASN A 534 -30.03 -7.69 64.39
CA ASN A 534 -31.27 -7.01 64.77
C ASN A 534 -31.27 -5.47 64.59
N ASN A 535 -32.48 -4.96 64.32
CA ASN A 535 -33.00 -3.63 64.68
C ASN A 535 -32.35 -2.36 64.11
N ILE A 536 -32.81 -2.03 62.91
CA ILE A 536 -33.46 -0.75 62.54
C ILE A 536 -33.37 0.38 63.59
N ASN A 537 -32.75 1.50 63.20
CA ASN A 537 -33.21 2.85 63.54
C ASN A 537 -33.35 3.65 62.24
N GLU A 538 -34.51 4.25 62.01
CA GLU A 538 -34.81 4.99 60.78
C GLU A 538 -34.49 6.48 60.90
N SER A 539 -33.21 6.85 60.77
CA SER A 539 -32.80 8.25 60.63
C SER A 539 -31.77 8.51 59.51
N ASP A 540 -30.97 7.51 59.12
CA ASP A 540 -29.76 7.76 58.30
C ASP A 540 -29.91 7.39 56.81
N LYS A 541 -31.15 7.15 56.34
CA LYS A 541 -31.47 6.77 54.94
C LYS A 541 -31.38 7.93 53.93
N LYS A 542 -30.42 8.85 54.05
CA LYS A 542 -30.23 9.95 53.08
C LYS A 542 -28.81 10.21 52.55
N GLU A 543 -27.76 9.59 53.09
CA GLU A 543 -26.38 9.87 52.63
C GLU A 543 -25.61 8.70 52.02
N ASN A 544 -26.17 7.48 51.99
CA ASN A 544 -25.51 6.29 51.40
C ASN A 544 -26.00 5.90 50.00
N ASN A 545 -26.59 6.83 49.25
CA ASN A 545 -26.78 6.70 47.78
C ASN A 545 -25.70 7.49 47.02
N ILE A 546 -24.41 7.23 47.33
CA ILE A 546 -23.31 7.63 46.44
C ILE A 546 -23.23 6.62 45.29
N ASN A 547 -24.23 6.71 44.42
CA ASN A 547 -24.17 6.50 42.98
C ASN A 547 -23.07 5.57 42.44
N GLU A 548 -23.46 4.34 42.10
CA GLU A 548 -22.76 3.51 41.11
C GLU A 548 -22.80 4.12 39.68
N SER A 549 -23.48 5.27 39.49
CA SER A 549 -23.52 6.03 38.24
C SER A 549 -22.20 6.81 37.99
N GLY A 550 -21.14 6.09 37.61
CA GLY A 550 -19.81 6.68 37.35
C GLY A 550 -19.13 6.26 36.03
N LYS A 551 -19.58 5.18 35.38
CA LYS A 551 -19.06 4.80 34.05
C LYS A 551 -19.59 5.78 33.00
N LYS A 552 -18.74 6.68 32.52
CA LYS A 552 -19.02 7.56 31.37
C LYS A 552 -19.12 6.69 30.11
N GLU A 553 -20.34 6.29 29.77
CA GLU A 553 -20.62 5.44 28.61
C GLU A 553 -20.27 6.12 27.28
N ASN A 554 -19.71 5.33 26.36
CA ASN A 554 -19.53 5.67 24.95
C ASN A 554 -19.71 4.40 24.09
N ILE A 555 -19.69 4.57 22.77
CA ILE A 555 -19.85 3.44 21.83
C ILE A 555 -18.90 2.26 22.10
N PHE A 556 -17.66 2.49 22.53
CA PHE A 556 -16.71 1.42 22.82
C PHE A 556 -17.04 0.68 24.12
N THR A 557 -17.42 1.38 25.20
CA THR A 557 -17.84 0.71 26.44
C THR A 557 -19.12 -0.11 26.22
N ASN A 558 -20.01 0.38 25.35
CA ASN A 558 -21.27 -0.27 25.03
C ASN A 558 -21.05 -1.50 24.12
N LEU A 559 -20.03 -1.44 23.25
CA LEU A 559 -19.45 -2.60 22.58
C LEU A 559 -18.55 -3.44 23.51
N ASN A 560 -18.70 -3.34 24.83
CA ASN A 560 -17.99 -4.13 25.83
C ASN A 560 -16.44 -4.04 25.76
N TYR A 561 -15.86 -2.92 25.32
CA TYR A 561 -14.42 -2.68 25.46
C TYR A 561 -14.07 -2.08 26.83
N ASN A 562 -12.83 -2.32 27.28
CA ASN A 562 -12.18 -1.42 28.23
C ASN A 562 -11.78 -0.13 27.48
N TYR A 563 -12.00 1.05 28.05
CA TYR A 563 -11.79 2.33 27.37
C TYR A 563 -10.93 3.27 28.22
N ILE A 564 -9.88 3.82 27.61
CA ILE A 564 -8.90 4.73 28.21
C ILE A 564 -8.81 5.99 27.35
N GLY A 565 -8.98 7.17 27.94
CA GLY A 565 -8.87 8.46 27.25
C GLY A 565 -10.15 9.31 27.33
N PRO A 566 -10.25 10.41 26.55
CA PRO A 566 -9.26 10.90 25.59
C PRO A 566 -7.98 11.43 26.25
N ILE A 567 -6.84 11.32 25.57
CA ILE A 567 -5.56 11.92 25.97
C ILE A 567 -4.92 12.73 24.83
N ASP A 568 -3.94 13.60 25.14
CA ASP A 568 -3.15 14.32 24.13
C ASP A 568 -2.09 13.39 23.55
N GLY A 569 -2.33 12.89 22.34
CA GLY A 569 -1.42 12.03 21.59
C GLY A 569 -0.13 12.72 21.14
N ASN A 570 -0.07 14.06 21.21
CA ASN A 570 1.12 14.88 20.99
C ASN A 570 1.80 15.32 22.31
N ASN A 571 1.41 14.74 23.47
CA ASN A 571 2.14 14.84 24.73
C ASN A 571 2.88 13.53 25.03
N ILE A 572 4.19 13.52 24.77
CA ILE A 572 5.01 12.32 24.90
C ILE A 572 5.07 11.77 26.34
N GLU A 573 5.05 12.63 27.36
CA GLU A 573 5.11 12.18 28.76
C GLU A 573 3.81 11.48 29.18
N GLN A 574 2.66 12.07 28.79
CA GLN A 574 1.33 11.51 29.06
C GLN A 574 1.13 10.18 28.34
N VAL A 575 1.49 10.11 27.05
CA VAL A 575 1.39 8.88 26.24
C VAL A 575 2.28 7.79 26.83
N ILE A 576 3.54 8.08 27.17
CA ILE A 576 4.44 7.09 27.75
C ILE A 576 3.91 6.55 29.07
N LYS A 577 3.47 7.42 29.99
CA LYS A 577 2.94 6.99 31.31
C LYS A 577 1.78 6.01 31.14
N ILE A 578 0.86 6.28 30.21
CA ILE A 578 -0.31 5.41 29.99
C ILE A 578 0.06 4.11 29.27
N LEU A 579 1.01 4.13 28.32
CA LEU A 579 1.52 2.91 27.70
C LEU A 579 2.32 2.04 28.69
N GLU A 580 3.08 2.65 29.60
CA GLU A 580 3.73 1.96 30.73
C GLU A 580 2.69 1.32 31.66
N ASP A 581 1.64 2.05 32.06
CA ASP A 581 0.56 1.52 32.89
C ASP A 581 -0.16 0.33 32.23
N ILE A 582 -0.46 0.42 30.93
CA ILE A 582 -1.06 -0.69 30.15
C ILE A 582 -0.10 -1.88 30.08
N LYS A 583 1.19 -1.63 29.81
CA LYS A 583 2.21 -2.70 29.74
C LYS A 583 2.40 -3.41 31.08
N ASN A 584 2.41 -2.67 32.18
CA ASN A 584 2.61 -3.20 33.53
C ASN A 584 1.39 -3.98 34.04
N LYS A 585 0.16 -3.55 33.70
CA LYS A 585 -1.10 -4.22 34.09
C LYS A 585 -1.46 -5.40 33.17
N GLY A 586 -0.96 -5.38 31.93
CA GLY A 586 -1.34 -6.33 30.89
C GLY A 586 -2.75 -6.08 30.34
N ILE A 587 -3.04 -6.66 29.17
CA ILE A 587 -4.34 -6.51 28.51
C ILE A 587 -5.27 -7.65 28.97
N GLN A 588 -6.03 -7.41 30.04
CA GLN A 588 -6.99 -8.40 30.57
C GLN A 588 -8.30 -8.47 29.76
N LYS A 589 -8.56 -7.48 28.90
CA LYS A 589 -9.76 -7.34 28.08
C LYS A 589 -9.43 -6.51 26.84
N SER A 590 -10.14 -6.72 25.74
CA SER A 590 -10.06 -5.85 24.55
C SER A 590 -10.12 -4.37 24.97
N THR A 591 -9.09 -3.60 24.62
CA THR A 591 -8.88 -2.24 25.17
C THR A 591 -8.76 -1.21 24.06
N ILE A 592 -9.51 -0.11 24.19
CA ILE A 592 -9.42 1.09 23.36
C ILE A 592 -8.62 2.16 24.12
N LEU A 593 -7.55 2.66 23.52
CA LEU A 593 -6.87 3.89 23.92
C LEU A 593 -7.23 5.00 22.93
N HIS A 594 -8.07 5.95 23.35
CA HIS A 594 -8.44 7.12 22.55
C HIS A 594 -7.41 8.23 22.75
N ILE A 595 -6.69 8.56 21.69
CA ILE A 595 -5.78 9.71 21.63
C ILE A 595 -6.36 10.78 20.69
N LEU A 596 -6.18 12.03 21.07
CA LEU A 596 -6.41 13.20 20.24
C LEU A 596 -5.08 13.65 19.65
N THR A 597 -4.97 13.83 18.33
CA THR A 597 -3.76 14.41 17.70
C THR A 597 -4.11 15.55 16.75
N ASN A 598 -3.16 16.45 16.52
CA ASN A 598 -3.32 17.52 15.55
C ASN A 598 -2.52 17.22 14.28
N LYS A 599 -3.20 17.26 13.12
CA LYS A 599 -2.62 16.88 11.81
C LYS A 599 -1.47 17.80 11.41
N SER A 600 -1.63 19.10 11.65
CA SER A 600 -0.54 20.03 11.90
C SER A 600 -0.19 19.93 13.38
N SER A 601 0.87 19.19 13.75
CA SER A 601 1.28 19.08 15.17
C SER A 601 1.49 20.48 15.73
N ASP A 602 1.09 20.76 16.98
CA ASP A 602 1.12 22.12 17.55
C ASP A 602 2.50 22.80 17.47
N PHE A 603 3.56 21.97 17.48
CA PHE A 603 4.93 22.38 17.24
C PHE A 603 5.21 22.92 15.83
N ILE A 604 4.24 23.07 14.94
CA ILE A 604 4.37 23.73 13.64
C ILE A 604 3.58 25.03 13.65
N ASN A 605 4.26 26.14 13.35
CA ASN A 605 3.67 27.47 13.42
C ASN A 605 2.84 27.83 12.17
N SER A 606 1.99 28.85 12.31
CA SER A 606 1.05 29.31 11.26
C SER A 606 1.70 29.86 10.00
N LYS A 607 3.02 30.15 10.01
CA LYS A 607 3.78 30.58 8.82
C LYS A 607 4.23 29.40 7.96
N SER A 608 4.03 28.17 8.43
CA SER A 608 4.32 26.95 7.70
C SER A 608 3.26 26.66 6.63
N PRO A 609 3.63 26.29 5.39
CA PRO A 609 2.66 25.88 4.37
C PRO A 609 1.92 24.58 4.72
N ILE A 610 2.39 23.86 5.74
CA ILE A 610 1.92 22.53 6.16
C ILE A 610 0.47 22.49 6.66
N ASN A 611 -0.10 23.62 7.10
CA ASN A 611 -1.52 23.69 7.48
C ASN A 611 -2.50 23.31 6.34
N ILE A 612 -1.99 23.14 5.11
CA ILE A 612 -2.75 22.79 3.90
C ILE A 612 -2.33 21.41 3.33
N MET A 613 -1.23 20.79 3.79
CA MET A 613 -0.50 19.75 3.02
C MET A 613 -0.40 18.40 3.74
N HIS A 614 -1.27 17.43 3.42
CA HIS A 614 -1.10 16.04 3.90
C HIS A 614 0.02 15.30 3.14
N SER A 615 0.31 15.68 1.90
CA SER A 615 1.48 15.24 1.13
C SER A 615 2.26 16.43 0.58
N ILE A 616 3.59 16.35 0.57
CA ILE A 616 4.50 17.33 -0.02
C ILE A 616 5.02 16.79 -1.36
N LYS A 617 5.09 17.63 -2.40
CA LYS A 617 5.78 17.37 -3.66
C LYS A 617 7.27 17.66 -3.53
N LYS A 618 8.08 17.03 -4.39
CA LYS A 618 9.53 17.22 -4.42
C LYS A 618 9.89 18.71 -4.59
N ASN A 619 10.73 19.21 -3.69
CA ASN A 619 11.24 20.57 -3.65
C ASN A 619 10.18 21.69 -3.52
N GLU A 620 8.99 21.38 -2.97
CA GLU A 620 7.87 22.32 -2.86
C GLU A 620 8.05 23.38 -1.76
N ILE A 621 8.67 23.04 -0.62
CA ILE A 621 8.89 24.01 0.49
C ILE A 621 10.22 24.75 0.31
N PHE A 622 11.24 24.07 -0.22
CA PHE A 622 12.48 24.67 -0.67
C PHE A 622 13.13 23.83 -1.77
N LYS A 623 13.78 24.51 -2.74
CA LYS A 623 14.63 23.85 -3.73
C LYS A 623 15.93 23.41 -3.07
N PHE A 624 16.27 22.15 -3.28
CA PHE A 624 17.51 21.52 -2.85
C PHE A 624 17.94 20.50 -3.90
N ASN A 625 19.20 20.51 -4.34
CA ASN A 625 19.79 19.40 -5.07
C ASN A 625 20.59 18.52 -4.09
N ILE A 626 20.33 17.21 -4.11
CA ILE A 626 21.03 16.23 -3.26
C ILE A 626 22.53 16.14 -3.57
N GLU A 627 22.94 16.57 -4.77
CA GLU A 627 24.35 16.64 -5.19
C GLU A 627 25.13 17.78 -4.50
N GLU A 628 24.44 18.78 -3.92
CA GLU A 628 25.07 19.79 -3.04
C GLU A 628 25.66 19.17 -1.76
N LEU A 629 25.37 17.90 -1.47
CA LEU A 629 25.98 17.14 -0.37
C LEU A 629 27.29 16.43 -0.76
N ASP A 630 27.68 16.44 -2.03
CA ASP A 630 28.91 15.80 -2.49
C ASP A 630 30.15 16.68 -2.30
N SER A 631 29.98 18.01 -2.20
CA SER A 631 31.04 19.02 -2.25
C SER A 631 31.85 19.19 -0.96
N CYS A 632 32.17 18.09 -0.27
CA CYS A 632 33.11 18.10 0.86
C CYS A 632 34.50 17.52 0.53
N HIS A 633 34.71 17.05 -0.71
CA HIS A 633 36.05 16.80 -1.26
C HIS A 633 36.09 17.16 -2.76
N ASP A 634 37.26 17.60 -3.21
CA ASP A 634 37.66 17.95 -4.58
C ASP A 634 36.99 19.18 -5.24
N GLU A 635 37.55 20.37 -4.97
CA GLU A 635 37.27 21.60 -5.74
C GLU A 635 37.88 21.61 -7.16
N ASN A 636 38.70 20.61 -7.52
CA ASN A 636 39.33 20.50 -8.83
C ASN A 636 38.79 19.31 -9.64
N ASN A 637 37.58 19.45 -10.19
CA ASN A 637 37.12 18.84 -11.47
C ASN A 637 35.63 19.12 -11.74
N ASN A 638 35.25 20.39 -11.97
CA ASN A 638 33.84 20.77 -12.18
C ASN A 638 33.57 21.54 -13.49
N GLU A 639 34.22 21.14 -14.60
CA GLU A 639 33.84 21.61 -15.96
C GLU A 639 33.59 20.51 -17.01
N GLN A 640 33.92 19.23 -16.75
CA GLN A 640 33.77 18.16 -17.77
C GLN A 640 32.51 17.27 -17.63
N SER A 641 31.84 17.26 -16.48
CA SER A 641 30.64 16.43 -16.24
C SER A 641 29.32 16.96 -16.84
N LYS A 642 29.38 17.94 -17.76
CA LYS A 642 28.20 18.50 -18.46
C LYS A 642 28.12 18.15 -19.96
N LYS A 643 29.00 17.29 -20.48
CA LYS A 643 29.05 16.97 -21.92
C LYS A 643 28.64 15.53 -22.31
N GLU A 644 28.62 14.57 -21.40
CA GLU A 644 28.39 13.15 -21.79
C GLU A 644 26.92 12.70 -21.78
N ASP A 645 25.98 13.47 -21.23
CA ASP A 645 24.53 13.17 -21.26
C ASP A 645 23.79 13.73 -22.50
N ASN A 646 24.50 14.26 -23.51
CA ASN A 646 23.88 14.80 -24.74
C ASN A 646 23.99 13.90 -25.98
N GLU A 647 24.77 12.81 -25.95
CA GLU A 647 24.92 11.88 -27.08
C GLU A 647 24.03 10.64 -26.96
N LYS A 648 22.71 10.88 -26.89
CA LYS A 648 21.62 9.93 -27.21
C LYS A 648 20.28 10.65 -27.38
N LYS A 649 20.27 11.71 -28.19
CA LYS A 649 19.06 12.45 -28.59
C LYS A 649 18.53 11.95 -29.94
N ASP A 650 18.17 10.67 -29.98
CA ASP A 650 17.42 10.11 -31.09
C ASP A 650 15.91 10.30 -30.86
N THR A 651 15.28 11.01 -31.79
CA THR A 651 13.88 10.89 -32.27
C THR A 651 12.68 10.90 -31.29
N ILE A 652 12.84 11.15 -30.00
CA ILE A 652 11.71 11.29 -29.05
C ILE A 652 11.26 12.76 -28.96
N LEU A 653 9.98 13.03 -29.25
CA LEU A 653 9.30 14.31 -29.03
C LEU A 653 9.40 14.72 -27.55
N ASN A 654 9.54 16.02 -27.27
CA ASN A 654 9.68 16.48 -25.89
C ASN A 654 8.36 16.30 -25.11
N ASP A 655 8.41 15.97 -23.82
CA ASP A 655 7.21 15.72 -23.00
C ASP A 655 6.23 16.93 -23.04
N ASN A 656 6.77 18.15 -23.11
CA ASN A 656 6.01 19.41 -23.22
C ASN A 656 5.30 19.60 -24.59
N GLU A 657 5.69 18.85 -25.63
CA GLU A 657 5.02 18.86 -26.93
C GLU A 657 3.87 17.86 -26.96
N ILE A 658 4.05 16.70 -26.30
CA ILE A 658 3.06 15.62 -26.21
C ILE A 658 1.94 15.98 -25.23
N PHE A 659 2.29 16.45 -24.03
CA PHE A 659 1.36 16.64 -22.91
C PHE A 659 1.04 18.10 -22.64
N SER A 660 -0.17 18.34 -22.13
CA SER A 660 -0.56 19.63 -21.56
C SER A 660 -0.14 19.71 -20.08
N ASN A 661 -0.33 20.88 -19.45
CA ASN A 661 -0.20 21.04 -18.00
C ASN A 661 -1.46 20.61 -17.21
N GLU A 662 -2.54 20.22 -17.89
CA GLU A 662 -3.80 19.80 -17.26
C GLU A 662 -3.85 18.29 -17.06
N THR A 663 -4.39 17.85 -15.93
CA THR A 663 -4.74 16.43 -15.73
C THR A 663 -6.16 16.12 -16.23
N TYR A 664 -6.46 14.85 -16.47
CA TYR A 664 -7.82 14.38 -16.75
C TYR A 664 -8.85 14.85 -15.70
N ILE A 665 -8.42 14.98 -14.45
CA ILE A 665 -9.24 15.44 -13.33
C ILE A 665 -9.51 16.95 -13.43
N ASN A 666 -8.55 17.76 -13.90
CA ASN A 666 -8.76 19.19 -14.12
C ASN A 666 -9.79 19.42 -15.24
N VAL A 667 -9.70 18.66 -16.34
CA VAL A 667 -10.69 18.70 -17.42
C VAL A 667 -12.08 18.27 -16.91
N TYR A 668 -12.15 17.15 -16.18
CA TYR A 668 -13.40 16.69 -15.57
C TYR A 668 -14.06 17.78 -14.72
N THR A 669 -13.28 18.37 -13.79
CA THR A 669 -13.78 19.39 -12.85
C THR A 669 -14.30 20.62 -13.59
N LYS A 670 -13.56 21.09 -14.59
CA LYS A 670 -13.94 22.24 -15.42
C LYS A 670 -15.24 21.99 -16.21
N GLU A 671 -15.41 20.84 -16.83
CA GLU A 671 -16.63 20.53 -17.58
C GLU A 671 -17.84 20.33 -16.66
N MET A 672 -17.69 19.62 -15.54
CA MET A 672 -18.79 19.41 -14.60
C MET A 672 -19.24 20.70 -13.91
N LEU A 673 -18.34 21.66 -13.68
CA LEU A 673 -18.71 23.00 -13.21
C LEU A 673 -19.61 23.74 -14.23
N LYS A 674 -19.30 23.67 -15.54
CA LYS A 674 -20.15 24.24 -16.60
C LYS A 674 -21.53 23.55 -16.67
N TYR A 675 -21.57 22.23 -16.48
CA TYR A 675 -22.83 21.48 -16.49
C TYR A 675 -23.66 21.78 -15.25
N LEU A 676 -23.04 21.92 -14.08
CA LEU A 676 -23.68 22.37 -12.84
C LEU A 676 -24.26 23.77 -12.94
N GLU A 677 -23.61 24.68 -13.69
CA GLU A 677 -24.17 26.02 -13.94
C GLU A 677 -25.52 25.95 -14.66
N LYS A 678 -25.67 25.04 -15.62
CA LYS A 678 -26.92 24.80 -16.38
C LYS A 678 -27.93 23.90 -15.66
N ASN A 679 -27.48 22.93 -14.85
CA ASN A 679 -28.34 21.94 -14.18
C ASN A 679 -27.92 21.71 -12.73
N LYS A 680 -28.77 22.13 -11.77
CA LYS A 680 -28.53 21.98 -10.32
C LYS A 680 -28.86 20.61 -9.75
N ASN A 681 -29.40 19.68 -10.55
CA ASN A 681 -29.76 18.34 -10.10
C ASN A 681 -28.62 17.32 -10.30
N ILE A 682 -27.42 17.77 -10.69
CA ILE A 682 -26.23 16.93 -10.76
C ILE A 682 -25.68 16.76 -9.33
N ILE A 683 -25.56 15.50 -8.88
CA ILE A 683 -25.08 15.15 -7.55
C ILE A 683 -23.78 14.36 -7.67
N PHE A 684 -22.83 14.66 -6.78
CA PHE A 684 -21.52 14.01 -6.70
C PHE A 684 -21.41 13.29 -5.36
N ILE A 685 -20.96 12.04 -5.38
CA ILE A 685 -20.80 11.21 -4.19
C ILE A 685 -19.36 10.69 -4.19
N SER A 686 -18.65 10.72 -3.06
CA SER A 686 -17.31 10.16 -2.96
C SER A 686 -17.08 9.51 -1.59
N PRO A 687 -16.37 8.37 -1.51
CA PRO A 687 -15.92 7.80 -0.25
C PRO A 687 -14.61 8.48 0.18
N ALA A 688 -14.70 9.59 0.92
CA ALA A 688 -13.56 10.33 1.48
C ALA A 688 -12.50 10.85 0.48
N MET A 689 -12.76 10.90 -0.83
CA MET A 689 -11.73 11.25 -1.84
C MET A 689 -11.99 12.56 -2.60
N LEU A 690 -12.65 13.55 -1.97
CA LEU A 690 -13.02 14.82 -2.61
C LEU A 690 -11.86 15.53 -3.31
N GLY A 691 -10.75 15.77 -2.62
CA GLY A 691 -9.57 16.45 -3.20
C GLY A 691 -8.92 15.63 -4.31
N GLY A 692 -8.81 14.32 -4.11
CA GLY A 692 -8.31 13.39 -5.11
C GLY A 692 -9.12 13.44 -6.41
N SER A 693 -10.44 13.31 -6.29
CA SER A 693 -11.39 13.20 -7.40
C SER A 693 -11.77 14.52 -8.06
N GLY A 694 -11.11 15.64 -7.73
CA GLY A 694 -11.41 16.96 -8.30
C GLY A 694 -12.72 17.59 -7.79
N LEU A 695 -13.34 17.01 -6.77
CA LEU A 695 -14.60 17.49 -6.20
C LEU A 695 -14.42 18.64 -5.20
N LEU A 696 -13.18 18.98 -4.81
CA LEU A 696 -12.93 20.04 -3.84
C LEU A 696 -13.48 21.39 -4.34
N ASP A 697 -13.14 21.80 -5.57
CA ASP A 697 -13.60 23.06 -6.16
C ASP A 697 -15.12 23.07 -6.36
N ILE A 698 -15.68 21.93 -6.75
CA ILE A 698 -17.13 21.72 -6.87
C ILE A 698 -17.81 21.87 -5.51
N SER A 699 -17.27 21.28 -4.45
CA SER A 699 -17.81 21.36 -3.08
C SER A 699 -17.77 22.79 -2.54
N GLN A 700 -16.72 23.56 -2.83
CA GLN A 700 -16.61 24.96 -2.41
C GLN A 700 -17.68 25.85 -3.08
N LYS A 701 -17.98 25.63 -4.36
CA LYS A 701 -18.96 26.42 -5.13
C LYS A 701 -20.41 25.92 -4.98
N TYR A 702 -20.59 24.60 -4.85
CA TYR A 702 -21.88 23.91 -4.82
C TYR A 702 -21.93 22.84 -3.70
N PRO A 703 -21.87 23.25 -2.42
CA PRO A 703 -21.78 22.31 -1.29
C PRO A 703 -23.00 21.40 -1.16
N LYS A 704 -24.17 21.85 -1.61
CA LYS A 704 -25.43 21.07 -1.63
C LYS A 704 -25.49 20.01 -2.73
N ASN A 705 -24.48 19.93 -3.59
CA ASN A 705 -24.40 18.96 -4.68
C ASN A 705 -23.38 17.84 -4.39
N VAL A 706 -22.67 17.90 -3.27
CA VAL A 706 -21.60 16.96 -2.93
C VAL A 706 -21.93 16.24 -1.62
N TYR A 707 -21.84 14.91 -1.67
CA TYR A 707 -21.85 14.01 -0.53
C TYR A 707 -20.48 13.37 -0.39
N ASP A 708 -19.96 13.37 0.83
CA ASP A 708 -18.86 12.51 1.21
C ASP A 708 -19.39 11.48 2.21
N VAL A 709 -19.12 10.19 1.99
CA VAL A 709 -19.67 9.08 2.80
C VAL A 709 -18.64 8.47 3.76
N GLY A 710 -17.47 9.10 3.92
CA GLY A 710 -16.35 8.50 4.65
C GLY A 710 -15.69 7.37 3.86
N ILE A 711 -14.80 6.61 4.50
CA ILE A 711 -14.05 5.53 3.84
C ILE A 711 -14.90 4.26 3.75
N SER A 712 -15.96 4.33 2.95
CA SER A 712 -17.03 3.32 2.88
C SER A 712 -17.50 3.11 1.43
N GLU A 713 -16.63 2.54 0.59
CA GLU A 713 -16.88 2.33 -0.84
C GLU A 713 -18.14 1.49 -1.11
N GLN A 714 -18.39 0.47 -0.29
CA GLN A 714 -19.57 -0.41 -0.40
C GLN A 714 -20.85 0.40 -0.26
N HIS A 715 -20.97 1.15 0.85
CA HIS A 715 -22.08 2.07 1.07
C HIS A 715 -22.17 3.12 -0.03
N ALA A 716 -21.04 3.67 -0.50
CA ALA A 716 -21.01 4.65 -1.58
C ALA A 716 -21.71 4.14 -2.85
N VAL A 717 -21.48 2.89 -3.25
CA VAL A 717 -22.14 2.27 -4.42
C VAL A 717 -23.63 2.13 -4.19
N THR A 718 -24.07 1.44 -3.12
CA THR A 718 -25.50 1.19 -2.85
C THR A 718 -26.29 2.50 -2.64
N PHE A 719 -25.72 3.47 -1.92
CA PHE A 719 -26.29 4.80 -1.70
C PHE A 719 -26.48 5.56 -3.03
N SER A 720 -25.43 5.58 -3.87
CA SER A 720 -25.50 6.22 -5.20
C SER A 720 -26.50 5.53 -6.11
N ALA A 721 -26.54 4.20 -6.10
CA ALA A 721 -27.48 3.40 -6.88
C ALA A 721 -28.92 3.76 -6.51
N SER A 722 -29.28 3.71 -5.23
CA SER A 722 -30.62 4.07 -4.76
C SER A 722 -30.97 5.54 -5.03
N MET A 723 -30.01 6.48 -4.93
CA MET A 723 -30.27 7.89 -5.25
C MET A 723 -30.54 8.10 -6.76
N SER A 724 -29.84 7.37 -7.63
CA SER A 724 -30.00 7.48 -9.09
C SER A 724 -31.33 6.94 -9.64
N LEU A 725 -32.12 6.23 -8.82
CA LEU A 725 -33.50 5.86 -9.17
C LEU A 725 -34.44 7.08 -9.24
N ASN A 726 -34.08 8.21 -8.61
CA ASN A 726 -34.79 9.47 -8.80
C ASN A 726 -34.41 10.07 -10.16
N LYS A 727 -35.28 9.86 -11.16
CA LYS A 727 -35.12 10.31 -12.57
C LYS A 727 -34.93 11.81 -12.77
N ASN A 728 -35.12 12.63 -11.72
CA ASN A 728 -34.85 14.07 -11.78
C ASN A 728 -33.40 14.42 -11.43
N LEU A 729 -32.63 13.49 -10.85
CA LEU A 729 -31.23 13.65 -10.47
C LEU A 729 -30.29 13.05 -11.51
N ASN A 730 -29.10 13.62 -11.62
CA ASN A 730 -27.98 13.02 -12.36
C ASN A 730 -26.85 12.71 -11.38
N VAL A 731 -26.69 11.45 -10.99
CA VAL A 731 -25.80 11.03 -9.90
C VAL A 731 -24.47 10.53 -10.45
N HIS A 732 -23.37 11.12 -9.96
CA HIS A 732 -21.99 10.76 -10.27
C HIS A 732 -21.27 10.24 -9.03
N LEU A 733 -21.02 8.93 -8.98
CA LEU A 733 -20.16 8.32 -7.96
C LEU A 733 -18.69 8.44 -8.36
N HIS A 734 -17.86 9.02 -7.51
CA HIS A 734 -16.43 9.16 -7.65
C HIS A 734 -15.69 8.16 -6.77
N ILE A 735 -14.99 7.22 -7.39
CA ILE A 735 -14.23 6.18 -6.71
C ILE A 735 -12.92 5.93 -7.45
N TYR A 736 -11.87 5.44 -6.76
CA TYR A 736 -10.63 5.06 -7.44
C TYR A 736 -10.72 3.62 -7.96
N SER A 737 -10.09 3.27 -9.09
CA SER A 737 -10.04 1.90 -9.64
C SER A 737 -9.58 0.86 -8.60
N THR A 738 -8.59 1.23 -7.78
CA THR A 738 -8.09 0.40 -6.68
C THR A 738 -9.08 0.26 -5.52
N PHE A 739 -9.78 1.32 -5.12
CA PHE A 739 -10.75 1.28 -4.00
C PHE A 739 -12.09 0.66 -4.42
N MET A 740 -12.49 0.78 -5.69
CA MET A 740 -13.68 0.15 -6.27
C MET A 740 -13.69 -1.39 -6.11
N GLN A 741 -12.53 -2.00 -5.95
CA GLN A 741 -12.38 -3.42 -5.61
C GLN A 741 -13.12 -3.80 -4.30
N ARG A 742 -13.22 -2.87 -3.32
CA ARG A 742 -13.98 -3.09 -2.08
C ARG A 742 -15.49 -3.20 -2.28
N ALA A 743 -16.02 -2.61 -3.35
CA ALA A 743 -17.44 -2.51 -3.66
C ALA A 743 -17.87 -3.37 -4.85
N TYR A 744 -17.07 -4.38 -5.21
CA TYR A 744 -17.33 -5.25 -6.36
C TYR A 744 -18.67 -6.00 -6.26
N ASP A 745 -19.05 -6.42 -5.06
CA ASP A 745 -20.33 -7.09 -4.79
C ASP A 745 -21.53 -6.16 -5.04
N GLN A 746 -21.48 -4.94 -4.52
CA GLN A 746 -22.52 -3.92 -4.72
C GLN A 746 -22.63 -3.50 -6.19
N ILE A 747 -21.50 -3.46 -6.92
CA ILE A 747 -21.47 -3.24 -8.37
C ILE A 747 -22.23 -4.34 -9.14
N ILE A 748 -22.13 -5.59 -8.70
CA ILE A 748 -22.88 -6.70 -9.31
C ILE A 748 -24.35 -6.63 -8.88
N HIS A 749 -24.63 -6.70 -7.58
CA HIS A 749 -25.95 -6.97 -7.03
C HIS A 749 -26.86 -5.75 -6.95
N ASP A 750 -26.35 -4.62 -6.45
CA ASP A 750 -27.15 -3.42 -6.25
C ASP A 750 -27.30 -2.60 -7.54
N LEU A 751 -26.35 -2.75 -8.47
CA LEU A 751 -26.25 -1.92 -9.66
C LEU A 751 -26.49 -2.66 -10.98
N ASN A 752 -25.63 -3.61 -11.35
CA ASN A 752 -25.65 -4.23 -12.69
C ASN A 752 -26.83 -5.21 -12.89
N LEU A 753 -27.20 -6.01 -11.88
CA LEU A 753 -28.36 -6.90 -11.97
C LEU A 753 -29.69 -6.11 -12.04
N GLN A 754 -29.78 -5.01 -11.30
CA GLN A 754 -30.95 -4.12 -11.26
C GLN A 754 -30.97 -3.08 -12.39
N LYS A 755 -29.91 -3.04 -13.22
CA LYS A 755 -29.72 -2.10 -14.34
C LYS A 755 -29.88 -0.62 -13.94
N ILE A 756 -29.32 -0.24 -12.80
CA ILE A 756 -29.49 1.10 -12.26
C ILE A 756 -28.75 2.16 -13.11
N PRO A 757 -29.37 3.32 -13.45
CA PRO A 757 -28.80 4.33 -14.34
C PRO A 757 -27.75 5.26 -13.69
N LEU A 758 -26.82 4.72 -12.91
CA LEU A 758 -25.75 5.49 -12.25
C LEU A 758 -24.62 5.87 -13.22
N ASN A 759 -23.99 7.04 -13.01
CA ASN A 759 -22.72 7.40 -13.63
C ASN A 759 -21.58 7.20 -12.61
N ILE A 760 -20.50 6.53 -13.00
CA ILE A 760 -19.37 6.15 -12.13
C ILE A 760 -18.08 6.66 -12.76
N ILE A 761 -17.34 7.48 -12.01
CA ILE A 761 -16.10 8.12 -12.42
C ILE A 761 -14.93 7.43 -11.71
N ILE A 762 -14.24 6.56 -12.45
CA ILE A 762 -13.17 5.68 -11.95
C ILE A 762 -11.84 6.42 -12.04
N ASN A 763 -11.48 7.07 -10.95
CA ASN A 763 -10.22 7.79 -10.81
C ASN A 763 -9.02 6.82 -10.69
N ARG A 764 -7.81 7.27 -11.08
CA ARG A 764 -6.54 6.51 -10.94
C ARG A 764 -6.62 5.13 -11.60
N SER A 765 -7.24 5.09 -12.79
CA SER A 765 -7.20 3.91 -13.65
C SER A 765 -5.81 3.74 -14.27
N GLY A 766 -5.37 2.49 -14.49
CA GLY A 766 -4.03 2.19 -14.98
C GLY A 766 -2.92 2.33 -13.91
N LEU A 767 -1.72 2.71 -14.34
CA LEU A 767 -0.55 2.88 -13.47
C LEU A 767 -0.64 4.17 -12.63
N VAL A 768 -0.24 4.10 -11.36
CA VAL A 768 -0.34 5.24 -10.41
C VAL A 768 1.00 5.82 -9.94
N GLY A 769 2.13 5.23 -10.35
CA GLY A 769 3.47 5.69 -9.97
C GLY A 769 3.84 5.37 -8.51
N GLU A 770 4.32 6.40 -7.82
CA GLU A 770 5.01 6.38 -6.51
C GLU A 770 4.21 5.77 -5.34
N ASP A 771 2.91 5.51 -5.50
CA ASP A 771 2.06 4.90 -4.48
C ASP A 771 2.14 3.35 -4.50
N GLY A 772 2.70 2.78 -5.57
CA GLY A 772 3.09 1.38 -5.67
C GLY A 772 1.94 0.37 -5.75
N ALA A 773 2.27 -0.90 -5.51
CA ALA A 773 1.42 -2.05 -5.83
C ALA A 773 0.02 -1.99 -5.20
N THR A 774 -0.08 -1.41 -4.01
CA THR A 774 -1.32 -1.33 -3.21
C THR A 774 -2.35 -0.35 -3.76
N HIS A 775 -1.93 0.54 -4.68
CA HIS A 775 -2.78 1.58 -5.26
C HIS A 775 -3.00 1.43 -6.78
N GLN A 776 -2.43 0.41 -7.42
CA GLN A 776 -2.52 0.22 -8.87
C GLN A 776 -3.97 0.01 -9.32
N GLY A 777 -4.41 0.80 -10.29
CA GLY A 777 -5.76 0.74 -10.88
C GLY A 777 -5.84 -0.16 -12.11
N ILE A 778 -5.24 -1.36 -12.04
CA ILE A 778 -4.92 -2.19 -13.21
C ILE A 778 -5.86 -3.39 -13.44
N TYR A 779 -6.96 -3.46 -12.70
CA TYR A 779 -7.87 -4.61 -12.68
C TYR A 779 -9.29 -4.28 -13.18
N ASP A 780 -9.64 -2.99 -13.33
CA ASP A 780 -11.03 -2.59 -13.51
C ASP A 780 -11.61 -2.97 -14.88
N LEU A 781 -10.84 -2.98 -15.97
CA LEU A 781 -11.35 -3.52 -17.24
C LEU A 781 -11.65 -5.03 -17.13
N SER A 782 -10.91 -5.76 -16.30
CA SER A 782 -11.10 -7.21 -16.14
C SER A 782 -12.40 -7.55 -15.41
N TYR A 783 -12.69 -6.86 -14.30
CA TYR A 783 -13.87 -7.15 -13.49
C TYR A 783 -15.11 -6.36 -13.91
N LEU A 784 -14.96 -5.24 -14.63
CA LEU A 784 -16.10 -4.57 -15.28
C LEU A 784 -16.48 -5.23 -16.61
N GLY A 785 -15.52 -5.81 -17.36
CA GLY A 785 -15.78 -6.40 -18.67
C GLY A 785 -16.85 -7.50 -18.69
N VAL A 786 -17.04 -8.20 -17.57
CA VAL A 786 -18.09 -9.23 -17.40
C VAL A 786 -19.50 -8.68 -17.16
N LEU A 787 -19.67 -7.35 -17.02
CA LEU A 787 -20.95 -6.71 -16.72
C LEU A 787 -21.76 -6.42 -17.99
N ASN A 788 -22.80 -7.21 -18.23
CA ASN A 788 -23.62 -7.13 -19.44
C ASN A 788 -24.53 -5.89 -19.53
N ASN A 789 -24.94 -5.28 -18.41
CA ASN A 789 -25.86 -4.12 -18.39
C ASN A 789 -25.13 -2.78 -18.13
N SER A 790 -23.85 -2.69 -18.49
CA SER A 790 -22.97 -1.58 -18.14
C SER A 790 -22.24 -1.03 -19.36
N THR A 791 -22.22 0.30 -19.51
CA THR A 791 -21.39 0.99 -20.50
C THR A 791 -20.04 1.30 -19.86
N ILE A 792 -18.93 0.89 -20.51
CA ILE A 792 -17.58 1.04 -19.95
C ILE A 792 -16.75 1.84 -20.95
N ILE A 793 -16.37 3.05 -20.56
CA ILE A 793 -15.69 4.05 -21.39
C ILE A 793 -14.30 4.30 -20.82
N SER A 794 -13.29 4.23 -21.68
CA SER A 794 -11.88 4.46 -21.36
C SER A 794 -11.29 5.54 -22.27
N PRO A 795 -11.55 6.83 -22.00
CA PRO A 795 -11.00 7.95 -22.75
C PRO A 795 -9.47 7.90 -22.94
N SER A 796 -8.99 8.15 -24.15
CA SER A 796 -7.56 8.23 -24.49
C SER A 796 -7.02 9.66 -24.53
N ASN A 797 -7.92 10.64 -24.52
CA ASN A 797 -7.63 12.07 -24.62
C ASN A 797 -8.79 12.92 -24.02
N ASP A 798 -8.60 14.22 -23.87
CA ASP A 798 -9.56 15.11 -23.21
C ASP A 798 -10.84 15.35 -24.04
N ILE A 799 -10.78 15.32 -25.37
CA ILE A 799 -11.94 15.37 -26.27
C ILE A 799 -12.83 14.14 -26.07
N SER A 800 -12.24 12.94 -26.05
CA SER A 800 -12.97 11.68 -25.78
C SER A 800 -13.59 11.68 -24.37
N LEU A 801 -12.93 12.29 -23.38
CA LEU A 801 -13.49 12.52 -22.05
C LEU A 801 -14.67 13.49 -22.10
N LYS A 802 -14.55 14.65 -22.76
CA LYS A 802 -15.64 15.62 -22.92
C LYS A 802 -16.88 14.99 -23.59
N LYS A 803 -16.69 14.18 -24.63
CA LYS A 803 -17.76 13.38 -25.27
C LYS A 803 -18.42 12.42 -24.26
N ALA A 804 -17.65 11.72 -23.44
CA ALA A 804 -18.17 10.82 -22.40
C ALA A 804 -18.94 11.54 -21.28
N LEU A 805 -18.46 12.71 -20.84
CA LEU A 805 -19.13 13.52 -19.82
C LEU A 805 -20.44 14.12 -20.33
N LYS A 806 -20.50 14.56 -21.59
CA LYS A 806 -21.77 14.96 -22.20
C LYS A 806 -22.74 13.78 -22.30
N TYR A 807 -22.27 12.60 -22.67
CA TYR A 807 -23.11 11.40 -22.74
C TYR A 807 -23.74 11.05 -21.37
N CYS A 808 -23.03 11.31 -20.26
CA CYS A 808 -23.58 11.21 -18.91
C CYS A 808 -24.70 12.23 -18.58
N SER A 809 -24.88 13.29 -19.36
CA SER A 809 -25.98 14.25 -19.19
C SER A 809 -27.34 13.75 -19.69
N ILE A 810 -27.36 12.69 -20.49
CA ILE A 810 -28.59 12.07 -20.98
C ILE A 810 -29.33 11.43 -19.80
N ASN A 811 -30.63 11.68 -19.68
CA ASN A 811 -31.49 10.98 -18.73
C ASN A 811 -31.80 9.56 -19.24
N ARG A 812 -31.18 8.54 -18.64
CA ARG A 812 -31.19 7.14 -19.10
C ARG A 812 -32.15 6.32 -18.25
N LYS A 813 -32.91 5.41 -18.88
CA LYS A 813 -33.88 4.54 -18.19
C LYS A 813 -33.22 3.39 -17.44
N GLU A 814 -32.11 2.86 -17.96
CA GLU A 814 -31.43 1.67 -17.43
C GLU A 814 -29.92 1.68 -17.77
N GLY A 815 -29.17 0.86 -17.03
CA GLY A 815 -27.74 0.54 -17.18
C GLY A 815 -26.80 1.60 -16.63
N SER A 816 -25.68 1.22 -16.01
CA SER A 816 -24.69 2.18 -15.49
C SER A 816 -23.68 2.61 -16.56
N ILE A 817 -23.09 3.80 -16.42
CA ILE A 817 -21.90 4.24 -17.18
C ILE A 817 -20.70 4.26 -16.24
N TYR A 818 -19.58 3.70 -16.69
CA TYR A 818 -18.26 3.80 -16.08
C TYR A 818 -17.33 4.61 -16.99
N ILE A 819 -16.66 5.63 -16.45
CA ILE A 819 -15.63 6.43 -17.14
C ILE A 819 -14.31 6.31 -16.39
N ARG A 820 -13.28 5.80 -17.06
CA ARG A 820 -11.92 5.68 -16.51
C ARG A 820 -11.15 7.00 -16.65
N LEU A 821 -10.58 7.49 -15.55
CA LEU A 821 -9.67 8.64 -15.51
C LEU A 821 -8.29 8.17 -15.01
N PRO A 822 -7.23 8.29 -15.83
CA PRO A 822 -5.87 7.93 -15.43
C PRO A 822 -5.22 9.00 -14.53
N LYS A 823 -4.09 8.67 -13.90
CA LYS A 823 -3.27 9.60 -13.09
C LYS A 823 -2.18 10.28 -13.94
N VAL A 824 -2.56 10.87 -15.09
CA VAL A 824 -1.64 11.55 -16.02
C VAL A 824 -2.18 12.91 -16.49
N ASN A 825 -1.32 13.66 -17.16
CA ASN A 825 -1.68 14.84 -17.92
C ASN A 825 -2.42 14.45 -19.22
N THR A 826 -3.27 15.35 -19.72
CA THR A 826 -3.90 15.19 -21.04
C THR A 826 -2.89 15.51 -22.15
N LEU A 827 -3.22 15.13 -23.39
CA LEU A 827 -2.40 15.46 -24.55
C LEU A 827 -2.54 16.96 -24.90
N SER A 828 -1.51 17.52 -25.52
CA SER A 828 -1.53 18.90 -26.02
C SER A 828 -2.44 19.01 -27.26
N ASN A 829 -3.04 20.18 -27.48
CA ASN A 829 -3.86 20.44 -28.67
C ASN A 829 -3.07 20.18 -29.97
N SER A 830 -1.84 20.68 -30.04
CA SER A 830 -0.93 20.46 -31.17
C SER A 830 -0.64 18.97 -31.41
N TYR A 831 -0.45 18.18 -30.36
CA TYR A 831 -0.25 16.73 -30.51
C TYR A 831 -1.52 16.05 -31.04
N MET A 832 -2.70 16.40 -30.51
CA MET A 832 -3.96 15.80 -30.97
C MET A 832 -4.28 16.11 -32.45
N GLU A 833 -4.08 17.35 -32.89
CA GLU A 833 -4.30 17.75 -34.28
C GLU A 833 -3.28 17.08 -35.23
N ASN A 834 -1.99 17.10 -34.88
CA ASN A 834 -0.92 16.59 -35.76
C ASN A 834 -0.72 15.05 -35.72
N TYR A 835 -1.22 14.36 -34.69
CA TYR A 835 -0.93 12.93 -34.46
C TYR A 835 -2.17 12.06 -34.27
N LEU A 836 -3.32 12.61 -33.83
CA LEU A 836 -4.54 11.84 -33.59
C LEU A 836 -5.67 12.09 -34.60
N ASN A 837 -5.46 12.98 -35.58
CA ASN A 837 -6.48 13.38 -36.57
C ASN A 837 -7.78 13.90 -35.90
N ILE A 838 -7.62 14.61 -34.78
CA ILE A 838 -8.70 15.29 -34.05
C ILE A 838 -8.80 16.73 -34.57
N ASN A 839 -10.00 17.22 -34.87
CA ASN A 839 -10.21 18.61 -35.26
C ASN A 839 -10.91 19.32 -34.11
N ILE A 840 -10.14 20.03 -33.28
CA ILE A 840 -10.61 20.50 -31.97
C ILE A 840 -11.87 21.38 -32.10
N MET A 841 -11.94 22.26 -33.10
CA MET A 841 -13.13 23.10 -33.31
C MET A 841 -14.36 22.26 -33.64
N LYS A 842 -14.26 21.37 -34.63
CA LYS A 842 -15.38 20.50 -35.06
C LYS A 842 -15.81 19.53 -33.95
N ASP A 843 -14.84 18.94 -33.25
CA ASP A 843 -15.09 18.00 -32.15
C ASP A 843 -15.80 18.68 -30.96
N LEU A 844 -15.50 19.95 -30.67
CA LEU A 844 -16.21 20.75 -29.66
C LEU A 844 -17.67 21.05 -30.06
N GLU A 845 -17.94 21.31 -31.35
CA GLU A 845 -19.32 21.44 -31.85
C GLU A 845 -20.10 20.11 -31.81
N GLU A 846 -19.43 18.99 -32.08
CA GLU A 846 -20.04 17.65 -31.96
C GLU A 846 -20.36 17.29 -30.51
N ILE A 847 -19.52 17.70 -29.54
CA ILE A 847 -19.75 17.44 -28.12
C ILE A 847 -21.12 17.96 -27.67
N GLU A 848 -21.54 19.18 -28.04
CA GLU A 848 -22.85 19.68 -27.59
C GLU A 848 -24.03 18.84 -28.13
N LYS A 849 -23.90 18.25 -29.33
CA LYS A 849 -24.90 17.37 -29.95
C LYS A 849 -25.03 16.01 -29.27
N ILE A 850 -23.99 15.53 -28.56
CA ILE A 850 -24.04 14.27 -27.79
C ILE A 850 -25.01 14.35 -26.59
N GLY A 851 -25.51 15.55 -26.24
CA GLY A 851 -26.62 15.68 -25.29
C GLY A 851 -27.94 15.11 -25.80
N ASP A 852 -28.10 14.95 -27.11
CA ASP A 852 -29.29 14.34 -27.70
C ASP A 852 -29.21 12.79 -27.71
N PRO A 853 -30.22 12.07 -27.20
CA PRO A 853 -30.19 10.60 -27.10
C PRO A 853 -30.14 9.86 -28.44
N GLU A 854 -30.68 10.43 -29.52
CA GLU A 854 -30.69 9.79 -30.84
C GLU A 854 -29.36 10.03 -31.56
N TYR A 855 -28.87 11.27 -31.55
CA TYR A 855 -27.55 11.63 -32.06
C TYR A 855 -26.46 10.81 -31.37
N ALA A 856 -26.49 10.72 -30.03
CA ALA A 856 -25.52 9.95 -29.26
C ALA A 856 -25.56 8.45 -29.60
N ARG A 857 -26.75 7.85 -29.76
CA ARG A 857 -26.90 6.43 -30.15
C ARG A 857 -26.28 6.15 -31.52
N ASN A 858 -26.45 7.05 -32.47
CA ASN A 858 -26.03 6.84 -33.85
C ASN A 858 -24.53 7.17 -34.06
N ASN A 859 -24.01 8.20 -33.39
CA ASN A 859 -22.70 8.80 -33.68
C ASN A 859 -21.63 8.60 -32.59
N TYR A 860 -21.98 8.20 -31.37
CA TYR A 860 -21.02 8.10 -30.26
C TYR A 860 -21.04 6.76 -29.52
N PHE A 861 -22.22 6.25 -29.14
CA PHE A 861 -22.35 5.07 -28.29
C PHE A 861 -21.79 3.81 -28.96
N GLY A 862 -20.79 3.19 -28.33
CA GLY A 862 -20.14 1.99 -28.86
C GLY A 862 -19.35 2.22 -30.15
N LYS A 863 -18.91 3.46 -30.41
CA LYS A 863 -18.09 3.82 -31.57
C LYS A 863 -16.63 3.97 -31.18
N SER A 864 -15.77 3.34 -31.98
CA SER A 864 -14.33 3.56 -31.97
C SER A 864 -13.94 4.84 -32.72
N GLN A 865 -12.71 5.32 -32.49
CA GLN A 865 -12.07 6.38 -33.28
C GLN A 865 -10.94 5.80 -34.13
N ILE A 866 -10.97 6.10 -35.43
CA ILE A 866 -9.90 5.76 -36.36
C ILE A 866 -8.82 6.85 -36.28
N ILE A 867 -7.63 6.49 -35.79
CA ILE A 867 -6.48 7.40 -35.71
C ILE A 867 -5.67 7.35 -37.00
N GLN A 868 -5.40 6.14 -37.49
CA GLN A 868 -4.71 5.87 -38.76
C GLN A 868 -5.37 4.66 -39.42
N MET A 869 -5.59 4.72 -40.74
CA MET A 869 -6.13 3.57 -41.50
C MET A 869 -5.32 3.36 -42.77
N SER A 870 -4.48 2.32 -42.76
CA SER A 870 -3.85 1.82 -43.97
C SER A 870 -4.85 1.08 -44.85
N ARG A 871 -4.67 1.19 -46.16
CA ARG A 871 -5.39 0.41 -47.18
C ARG A 871 -4.41 -0.50 -47.90
N GLU A 872 -4.93 -1.54 -48.53
CA GLU A 872 -4.15 -2.50 -49.31
C GLU A 872 -3.24 -1.81 -50.34
N LYS A 873 -1.93 -2.02 -50.18
CA LYS A 873 -0.88 -1.57 -51.12
C LYS A 873 -0.13 -2.82 -51.59
N LYS A 874 0.11 -2.92 -52.90
CA LYS A 874 0.72 -4.10 -53.53
C LYS A 874 2.04 -4.46 -52.82
N GLY A 875 2.10 -5.66 -52.25
CA GLY A 875 3.27 -6.19 -51.53
C GLY A 875 3.28 -5.98 -50.00
N LYS A 876 2.45 -5.10 -49.43
CA LYS A 876 2.50 -4.76 -48.00
C LYS A 876 1.49 -5.55 -47.17
N LYS A 877 1.94 -6.11 -46.04
CA LYS A 877 1.10 -6.77 -45.04
C LYS A 877 0.42 -5.73 -44.14
N LEU A 878 -0.89 -5.88 -43.93
CA LEU A 878 -1.68 -4.92 -43.15
C LEU A 878 -1.75 -5.30 -41.67
N VAL A 879 -1.37 -4.36 -40.80
CA VAL A 879 -1.28 -4.50 -39.34
C VAL A 879 -2.24 -3.51 -38.67
N CYS A 880 -3.15 -3.97 -37.82
CA CYS A 880 -4.06 -3.11 -37.07
C CYS A 880 -3.78 -3.20 -35.57
N ILE A 881 -3.61 -2.05 -34.92
CA ILE A 881 -3.47 -1.95 -33.47
C ILE A 881 -4.74 -1.32 -32.88
N PHE A 882 -5.33 -2.02 -31.92
CA PHE A 882 -6.51 -1.61 -31.18
C PHE A 882 -6.11 -1.17 -29.77
N ASN A 883 -6.22 0.13 -29.49
CA ASN A 883 -5.97 0.73 -28.18
C ASN A 883 -7.20 0.65 -27.28
N MET A 884 -6.97 0.41 -25.99
CA MET A 884 -7.93 0.68 -24.92
C MET A 884 -7.23 1.39 -23.77
N GLY A 885 -7.54 2.67 -23.56
CA GLY A 885 -6.97 3.45 -22.46
C GLY A 885 -6.12 4.64 -22.87
N SER A 886 -5.47 5.20 -21.86
CA SER A 886 -4.81 6.51 -21.88
C SER A 886 -3.44 6.53 -22.57
N MET A 887 -2.87 5.35 -22.81
CA MET A 887 -1.52 5.18 -23.36
C MET A 887 -1.47 5.17 -24.91
N LEU A 888 -2.50 5.68 -25.60
CA LEU A 888 -2.57 5.74 -27.07
C LEU A 888 -1.32 6.40 -27.71
N TYR A 889 -0.79 7.45 -27.07
CA TYR A 889 0.39 8.18 -27.54
C TYR A 889 1.64 7.28 -27.68
N ASN A 890 1.80 6.26 -26.83
CA ASN A 890 2.90 5.30 -26.94
C ASN A 890 2.83 4.52 -28.26
N ILE A 891 1.62 4.12 -28.68
CA ILE A 891 1.40 3.39 -29.93
C ILE A 891 1.73 4.30 -31.11
N VAL A 892 1.18 5.52 -31.13
CA VAL A 892 1.38 6.46 -32.24
C VAL A 892 2.85 6.81 -32.42
N ASN A 893 3.56 7.10 -31.32
CA ASN A 893 4.99 7.40 -31.36
C ASN A 893 5.83 6.16 -31.74
N ALA A 894 5.47 4.96 -31.26
CA ALA A 894 6.16 3.72 -31.64
C ALA A 894 5.99 3.40 -33.13
N ILE A 895 4.79 3.61 -33.69
CA ILE A 895 4.50 3.32 -35.10
C ILE A 895 5.20 4.32 -36.02
N LYS A 896 5.19 5.62 -35.69
CA LYS A 896 5.97 6.62 -36.44
C LYS A 896 7.47 6.30 -36.44
N GLU A 897 8.00 5.67 -35.40
CA GLU A 897 9.41 5.22 -35.37
C GLU A 897 9.65 3.91 -36.15
N ILE A 898 8.68 2.98 -36.14
CA ILE A 898 8.75 1.77 -36.97
C ILE A 898 8.66 2.12 -38.47
N GLU A 899 7.85 3.10 -38.85
CA GLU A 899 7.66 3.54 -40.24
C GLU A 899 8.90 4.27 -40.82
N LYS A 900 9.87 4.69 -40.00
CA LYS A 900 11.18 5.18 -40.46
C LYS A 900 12.15 4.05 -40.86
N ASP A 901 11.94 2.83 -40.37
CA ASP A 901 12.76 1.68 -40.73
C ASP A 901 12.31 1.14 -42.08
N GLU A 902 13.12 1.32 -43.12
CA GLU A 902 12.83 0.93 -44.51
C GLU A 902 12.34 -0.51 -44.60
N LYS A 903 12.97 -1.44 -43.88
CA LYS A 903 12.58 -2.86 -43.90
C LYS A 903 11.15 -3.07 -43.42
N PHE A 904 10.69 -2.30 -42.43
CA PHE A 904 9.30 -2.40 -41.94
C PHE A 904 8.35 -1.57 -42.79
N SER A 905 8.75 -0.37 -43.23
CA SER A 905 7.90 0.51 -44.02
C SER A 905 7.63 -0.07 -45.42
N GLU A 906 8.56 -0.82 -46.02
CA GLU A 906 8.36 -1.56 -47.28
C GLU A 906 7.42 -2.76 -47.12
N ASN A 907 7.57 -3.54 -46.04
CA ASN A 907 6.86 -4.81 -45.89
C ASN A 907 5.51 -4.71 -45.17
N PHE A 908 5.28 -3.68 -44.37
CA PHE A 908 4.08 -3.51 -43.55
C PHE A 908 3.40 -2.16 -43.77
N SER A 909 2.14 -2.06 -43.38
CA SER A 909 1.42 -0.78 -43.27
C SER A 909 0.44 -0.82 -42.12
N PHE A 910 0.41 0.25 -41.33
CA PHE A 910 -0.21 0.26 -40.01
C PHE A 910 -1.54 1.00 -39.99
N SER A 911 -2.48 0.46 -39.24
CA SER A 911 -3.74 1.08 -38.83
C SER A 911 -3.78 1.16 -37.31
N ILE A 912 -4.24 2.28 -36.77
CA ILE A 912 -4.37 2.53 -35.33
C ILE A 912 -5.81 2.92 -35.07
N ILE A 913 -6.47 2.20 -34.16
CA ILE A 913 -7.86 2.39 -33.80
C ILE A 913 -7.95 2.49 -32.29
N ASP A 914 -8.51 3.60 -31.81
CA ASP A 914 -8.82 3.76 -30.40
C ASP A 914 -10.24 3.27 -30.14
N MET A 915 -10.38 2.22 -29.33
CA MET A 915 -11.67 1.54 -29.19
C MET A 915 -12.66 2.31 -28.32
N ILE A 916 -12.16 3.09 -27.35
CA ILE A 916 -12.89 3.93 -26.39
C ILE A 916 -13.88 3.18 -25.47
N PHE A 917 -14.68 2.25 -26.00
CA PHE A 917 -15.68 1.46 -25.28
C PHE A 917 -15.24 -0.01 -25.14
N LEU A 918 -15.18 -0.50 -23.90
CA LEU A 918 -15.08 -1.95 -23.64
C LEU A 918 -16.44 -2.62 -23.75
N ASN A 919 -17.49 -1.99 -23.21
CA ASN A 919 -18.87 -2.42 -23.40
C ASN A 919 -19.75 -1.21 -23.77
N PRO A 920 -20.52 -1.26 -24.86
CA PRO A 920 -20.39 -2.21 -25.97
C PRO A 920 -19.12 -1.94 -26.79
N MET A 921 -18.31 -2.98 -27.01
CA MET A 921 -17.18 -2.92 -27.93
C MET A 921 -17.66 -2.72 -29.38
N ASP A 922 -16.98 -1.85 -30.14
CA ASP A 922 -17.28 -1.61 -31.56
C ASP A 922 -16.97 -2.84 -32.42
N LYS A 923 -17.95 -3.73 -32.57
CA LYS A 923 -17.84 -4.93 -33.40
C LYS A 923 -17.81 -4.62 -34.91
N ASN A 924 -18.35 -3.46 -35.32
CA ASN A 924 -18.43 -3.09 -36.74
C ASN A 924 -17.07 -2.70 -37.31
N ILE A 925 -16.25 -1.96 -36.54
CA ILE A 925 -14.90 -1.62 -37.00
C ILE A 925 -14.02 -2.86 -37.09
N ILE A 926 -14.16 -3.82 -36.17
CA ILE A 926 -13.43 -5.09 -36.17
C ILE A 926 -13.81 -5.90 -37.41
N ASP A 927 -15.11 -6.05 -37.69
CA ASP A 927 -15.62 -6.74 -38.88
C ASP A 927 -15.16 -6.05 -40.18
N TYR A 928 -15.07 -4.72 -40.20
CA TYR A 928 -14.54 -3.94 -41.34
C TYR A 928 -13.05 -4.18 -41.56
N VAL A 929 -12.22 -4.01 -40.52
CA VAL A 929 -10.76 -4.18 -40.57
C VAL A 929 -10.36 -5.56 -41.10
N ILE A 930 -11.04 -6.60 -40.60
CA ILE A 930 -10.76 -7.99 -40.96
C ILE A 930 -11.33 -8.34 -42.34
N ASN A 931 -12.65 -8.15 -42.56
CA ASN A 931 -13.31 -8.73 -43.73
C ASN A 931 -13.27 -7.81 -44.96
N LYS A 932 -13.29 -6.48 -44.77
CA LYS A 932 -13.29 -5.49 -45.86
C LYS A 932 -11.87 -5.00 -46.15
N ASN A 933 -11.14 -4.56 -45.12
CA ASN A 933 -9.80 -3.99 -45.27
C ASN A 933 -8.67 -5.02 -45.08
N LYS A 934 -8.99 -6.32 -45.05
CA LYS A 934 -8.07 -7.47 -45.15
C LYS A 934 -6.82 -7.43 -44.24
N HIS A 935 -6.96 -6.94 -43.02
CA HIS A 935 -5.85 -6.97 -42.06
C HIS A 935 -5.62 -8.40 -41.54
N ASN A 936 -4.40 -8.91 -41.66
CA ASN A 936 -4.02 -10.24 -41.18
C ASN A 936 -3.29 -10.21 -39.83
N TYR A 937 -2.67 -9.09 -39.46
CA TYR A 937 -1.97 -8.95 -38.18
C TYR A 937 -2.75 -7.99 -37.28
N LEU A 938 -3.26 -8.49 -36.17
CA LEU A 938 -4.01 -7.72 -35.19
C LEU A 938 -3.21 -7.64 -33.89
N ILE A 939 -3.16 -6.46 -33.29
CA ILE A 939 -2.52 -6.20 -32.01
C ILE A 939 -3.52 -5.51 -31.09
N THR A 940 -3.73 -5.99 -29.87
CA THR A 940 -4.41 -5.22 -28.82
C THR A 940 -3.39 -4.59 -27.89
N TYR A 941 -3.68 -3.40 -27.37
CA TYR A 941 -2.86 -2.69 -26.40
C TYR A 941 -3.75 -2.02 -25.35
N GLU A 942 -3.57 -2.35 -24.07
CA GLU A 942 -4.41 -1.80 -22.99
C GLU A 942 -3.67 -1.51 -21.68
N ASP A 943 -4.09 -0.45 -20.97
CA ASP A 943 -3.58 -0.07 -19.65
C ASP A 943 -4.29 -0.82 -18.49
N ASN A 944 -4.34 -2.16 -18.61
CA ASN A 944 -4.91 -3.09 -17.63
C ASN A 944 -4.19 -4.46 -17.68
N THR A 945 -4.39 -5.32 -16.67
CA THR A 945 -3.83 -6.68 -16.62
C THR A 945 -4.72 -7.74 -17.32
N LEU A 946 -4.39 -9.02 -17.13
CA LEU A 946 -5.16 -10.18 -17.62
C LEU A 946 -6.67 -10.05 -17.37
N GLY A 947 -7.47 -10.48 -18.36
CA GLY A 947 -8.94 -10.47 -18.28
C GLY A 947 -9.63 -9.24 -18.89
N GLY A 948 -8.89 -8.17 -19.20
CA GLY A 948 -9.45 -6.93 -19.78
C GLY A 948 -9.83 -7.01 -21.26
N PHE A 949 -9.68 -5.90 -21.98
CA PHE A 949 -10.17 -5.67 -23.34
C PHE A 949 -9.78 -6.77 -24.34
N TYR A 950 -8.52 -7.23 -24.32
CA TYR A 950 -8.04 -8.28 -25.21
C TYR A 950 -8.85 -9.58 -25.06
N THR A 951 -9.40 -9.89 -23.88
CA THR A 951 -10.20 -11.09 -23.65
C THR A 951 -11.52 -11.01 -24.41
N HIS A 952 -12.21 -9.88 -24.32
CA HIS A 952 -13.47 -9.63 -25.03
C HIS A 952 -13.26 -9.56 -26.55
N PHE A 953 -12.16 -8.93 -26.99
CA PHE A 953 -11.74 -8.90 -28.38
C PHE A 953 -11.50 -10.30 -28.94
N ASN A 954 -10.70 -11.13 -28.25
CA ASN A 954 -10.37 -12.49 -28.71
C ASN A 954 -11.58 -13.42 -28.68
N ASN A 955 -12.44 -13.33 -27.67
CA ASN A 955 -13.69 -14.09 -27.63
C ASN A 955 -14.56 -13.77 -28.86
N TYR A 956 -14.67 -12.51 -29.25
CA TYR A 956 -15.39 -12.12 -30.47
C TYR A 956 -14.76 -12.69 -31.77
N LEU A 957 -13.42 -12.71 -31.87
CA LEU A 957 -12.72 -13.34 -33.00
C LEU A 957 -12.98 -14.86 -33.08
N ILE A 958 -13.07 -15.53 -31.92
CA ILE A 958 -13.37 -16.95 -31.80
C ILE A 958 -14.84 -17.22 -32.17
N GLU A 959 -15.79 -16.45 -31.65
CA GLU A 959 -17.23 -16.54 -31.97
C GLU A 959 -17.48 -16.46 -33.49
N LYS A 960 -16.78 -15.56 -34.18
CA LYS A 960 -16.90 -15.39 -35.65
C LYS A 960 -16.08 -16.41 -36.45
N ASN A 961 -15.22 -17.18 -35.78
CA ASN A 961 -14.19 -18.03 -36.36
C ASN A 961 -13.27 -17.27 -37.34
N TYR A 962 -12.92 -16.02 -37.02
CA TYR A 962 -12.12 -15.18 -37.91
C TYR A 962 -10.66 -15.60 -38.00
N ILE A 963 -10.09 -16.15 -36.92
CA ILE A 963 -8.69 -16.59 -36.88
C ILE A 963 -8.41 -17.62 -37.98
N LEU A 964 -9.24 -18.67 -38.08
CA LEU A 964 -9.09 -19.69 -39.13
C LEU A 964 -9.52 -19.18 -40.52
N LYS A 965 -10.66 -18.47 -40.62
CA LYS A 965 -11.20 -18.00 -41.91
C LYS A 965 -10.27 -17.02 -42.63
N ASN A 966 -9.64 -16.09 -41.90
CA ASN A 966 -8.84 -15.00 -42.47
C ASN A 966 -7.34 -15.17 -42.20
N LYS A 967 -6.90 -16.32 -41.65
CA LYS A 967 -5.51 -16.61 -41.27
C LYS A 967 -4.90 -15.47 -40.43
N LEU A 968 -5.58 -15.12 -39.34
CA LEU A 968 -5.18 -13.98 -38.51
C LEU A 968 -4.08 -14.36 -37.53
N TYR A 969 -3.05 -13.51 -37.46
CA TYR A 969 -2.08 -13.47 -36.38
C TYR A 969 -2.56 -12.43 -35.36
N VAL A 970 -2.72 -12.83 -34.10
CA VAL A 970 -3.21 -11.93 -33.03
C VAL A 970 -2.19 -11.84 -31.91
N LYS A 971 -1.80 -10.61 -31.53
CA LYS A 971 -0.92 -10.33 -30.38
C LYS A 971 -1.64 -9.46 -29.36
N ASN A 972 -1.61 -9.87 -28.10
CA ASN A 972 -2.15 -9.06 -27.01
C ASN A 972 -1.01 -8.39 -26.25
N ILE A 973 -1.15 -7.10 -25.93
CA ILE A 973 -0.24 -6.31 -25.09
C ILE A 973 -1.05 -5.72 -23.93
N TYR A 974 -0.72 -6.13 -22.72
CA TYR A 974 -1.37 -5.79 -21.45
C TYR A 974 -0.33 -5.82 -20.32
N PHE A 975 -0.66 -5.31 -19.14
CA PHE A 975 0.23 -5.32 -17.97
C PHE A 975 0.48 -6.73 -17.44
N PRO A 976 1.71 -7.05 -16.98
CA PRO A 976 2.01 -8.37 -16.41
C PRO A 976 1.15 -8.66 -15.16
N ASN A 977 0.93 -9.94 -14.89
CA ASN A 977 0.17 -10.39 -13.72
C ASN A 977 1.10 -10.62 -12.50
N HIS A 978 1.76 -9.55 -12.04
CA HIS A 978 2.52 -9.52 -10.79
C HIS A 978 2.47 -8.09 -10.20
N PRO A 979 2.76 -7.91 -8.90
CA PRO A 979 2.76 -6.60 -8.25
C PRO A 979 3.67 -5.57 -8.97
N ILE A 980 3.13 -4.38 -9.26
CA ILE A 980 3.88 -3.28 -9.87
C ILE A 980 4.23 -2.28 -8.77
N GLU A 981 5.47 -2.35 -8.28
CA GLU A 981 5.95 -1.57 -7.14
C GLU A 981 6.09 -0.06 -7.42
N HIS A 982 6.29 0.73 -6.36
CA HIS A 982 6.44 2.18 -6.44
C HIS A 982 7.67 2.57 -7.26
N ALA A 983 7.44 3.44 -8.24
CA ALA A 983 8.45 4.08 -9.08
C ALA A 983 7.80 5.30 -9.76
N THR A 984 8.57 6.08 -10.53
CA THR A 984 7.95 7.10 -11.40
C THR A 984 7.07 6.43 -12.46
N TYR A 985 6.09 7.16 -13.00
CA TYR A 985 5.16 6.63 -14.00
C TYR A 985 5.89 6.09 -15.25
N LYS A 986 6.94 6.79 -15.71
CA LYS A 986 7.82 6.35 -16.80
C LYS A 986 8.56 5.05 -16.47
N GLU A 987 9.18 4.97 -15.29
CA GLU A 987 9.86 3.76 -14.82
C GLU A 987 8.93 2.54 -14.66
N GLN A 988 7.64 2.76 -14.35
CA GLN A 988 6.63 1.69 -14.33
C GLN A 988 6.28 1.24 -15.75
N GLN A 989 6.16 2.15 -16.73
CA GLN A 989 5.97 1.78 -18.13
C GLN A 989 7.12 0.94 -18.67
N GLU A 990 8.37 1.31 -18.35
CA GLU A 990 9.56 0.51 -18.67
C GLU A 990 9.52 -0.88 -18.04
N PHE A 991 9.11 -0.97 -16.77
CA PHE A 991 9.00 -2.23 -16.04
C PHE A 991 7.96 -3.18 -16.66
N VAL A 992 6.78 -2.67 -17.03
CA VAL A 992 5.74 -3.45 -17.73
C VAL A 992 5.99 -3.59 -19.24
N LYS A 993 7.08 -3.01 -19.75
CA LYS A 993 7.49 -3.03 -21.17
C LYS A 993 6.44 -2.44 -22.11
N MET A 994 5.84 -1.31 -21.72
CA MET A 994 4.80 -0.60 -22.48
C MET A 994 5.15 0.85 -22.83
N ASP A 995 6.33 1.32 -22.43
CA ASP A 995 6.97 2.51 -23.00
C ASP A 995 7.21 2.35 -24.51
N GLN A 996 7.44 3.47 -25.21
CA GLN A 996 7.67 3.52 -26.65
C GLN A 996 8.79 2.57 -27.13
N HIS A 997 9.93 2.50 -26.45
CA HIS A 997 11.08 1.69 -26.90
C HIS A 997 10.79 0.19 -26.80
N ASN A 998 10.28 -0.28 -25.66
CA ASN A 998 9.86 -1.68 -25.54
C ASN A 998 8.69 -2.01 -26.47
N LEU A 999 7.78 -1.08 -26.73
CA LEU A 999 6.67 -1.29 -27.66
C LEU A 999 7.17 -1.47 -29.11
N ILE A 1000 8.13 -0.65 -29.57
CA ILE A 1000 8.81 -0.80 -30.86
C ILE A 1000 9.40 -2.21 -30.98
N TYR A 1001 10.20 -2.63 -29.99
CA TYR A 1001 10.81 -3.96 -29.98
C TYR A 1001 9.76 -5.09 -30.01
N ARG A 1002 8.70 -4.99 -29.19
CA ARG A 1002 7.62 -5.99 -29.13
C ARG A 1002 6.87 -6.12 -30.46
N ILE A 1003 6.59 -5.01 -31.14
CA ILE A 1003 5.91 -5.00 -32.44
C ILE A 1003 6.85 -5.55 -33.52
N LYS A 1004 8.08 -5.02 -33.63
CA LYS A 1004 9.06 -5.48 -34.65
C LYS A 1004 9.31 -6.99 -34.54
N ASN A 1005 9.61 -7.49 -33.34
CA ASN A 1005 9.86 -8.92 -33.06
C ASN A 1005 8.63 -9.81 -33.38
N TYR A 1006 7.42 -9.35 -33.02
CA TYR A 1006 6.19 -10.08 -33.36
C TYR A 1006 5.98 -10.18 -34.88
N LEU A 1007 6.20 -9.09 -35.61
CA LEU A 1007 6.06 -9.05 -37.06
C LEU A 1007 7.12 -9.91 -37.76
N THR A 1008 8.39 -9.86 -37.33
CA THR A 1008 9.46 -10.67 -37.95
C THR A 1008 9.30 -12.17 -37.73
N ASN A 1009 8.86 -12.60 -36.55
CA ASN A 1009 8.71 -14.03 -36.25
C ASN A 1009 7.48 -14.68 -36.92
N ASN A 1010 6.62 -13.85 -37.52
CA ASN A 1010 5.44 -14.27 -38.27
C ASN A 1010 5.45 -13.70 -39.70
N PHE A 1011 6.63 -13.31 -40.21
CA PHE A 1011 6.80 -12.77 -41.56
C PHE A 1011 6.97 -13.90 -42.60
#